data_AF-A0A0J9FHY6-F1
#
_entry.id   AF-A0A0J9FHY6-F1
#
_cell.length_a   1.000
_cell.length_b   1.000
_cell.length_c   1.000
_cell.angle_alpha   90.00
_cell.angle_beta   90.00
_cell.angle_gamma   90.00
#
_symmetry.space_group_name_H-M   'P 1'
#
loop_
_entity.id
_entity.type
_entity.pdbx_description
1 polymer ?
#
loop_
_entity_poly.entity_id
_entity_poly.type
_entity_poly.pdbx_seq_one_letter_code
_entity_poly.pdbx_strand_id
1 'polypeptide(L)'
;MGIFSLTTFNVMAEKAVKPYWQDVQVVEVNKEYPRTSFMTYNNRADALSGKFERSKYYRLLNGTWKFYFVDSYKKLPDNITDPNTNTDSWNDIQVPGNWEVQGHGIAIYTNHGYEFKPRNPQPPALPEANPVGVYRRDIDIPADWDGRDIYLHLAGAKSGVYVYINGQEVGYSEDSKNPAEFLINNYVKPGKNVLTVKIFRWSTGSYLECQDFWRMSGIERDVYLYSQPKAALKDFRVKSTLDDSYKNGIFSLNVDLRNHEKAATNLTLVYELLDAQGKVISTEEKTAYIPSDEVRTLSFDQKLADVNTWTSEHPNLYKLLMTVKENGKINEIIPFNVGFRRIEIKPIEQKAANGKPYVCLFINGQPLKLKGVNIHEHNPSTGHYVTEELMRRDFELMKQHNLNSVRLCHYPQDRRFYELCDEYGLYVYDEANVESHGMYYDLRKGGSLGNNPEWLKPHMDRTINMFERNKNYPSVTFWSLGNEAGNGYNFYQTYLWLKEADKELMNRPVNYERAQWEWNSDMYVPQYPGADWLENTGKNGSDRPVAPSEYAHAMGNSTGNLWGQWQAIYKYPNLQGGYIWDWVDQGLLQKDENGREYWAYGGDFGVDAPSDGNFLCNGLVNPDRGPHPAMAEVKYVHQNVGFEAVDAAAGIFKITNRFYFTNLKKYQIHYNVLANGKTIKGGKVSLDIAPQASKEFTVPVNGLKAQPGVEYFVNFSVTTTEPEPLIPTGYEIAYDQFQLPIQAEKAIYKANGPALKTTTQGDELIVSSSKVNFVFNKNSGLVTSYKVDGTEYFKDGFGIQPNFWRAPNDNDYGNGAPKRLQVWKQSSKNFHVTDATMTTENKVVSLNVTYLLAAGNLYVVTYKIYPNGVVNVNAKFTSTDMQATETEVSEATRMATFTPGSDAARKAASKLEVPRIGVRFRLPAQMNNVQYFGRGPEENYIDRNHGTLVGVYKTTADKMYFNYVRPQENGHHTDTRWIALSPAKGNGLVLVADSTIGFNALRNSIEDFDSEEALPHPYQWNNFSPEEVANHDENAARNVLRRMHHVNDIVPRDFVEVCVDMKQQGVGGYDSWGARPEPFHQIPANRDYHWGFTLVPVRSANQANEAAKYDYR
;
A
#
# COMPACT_ATOMS: atom_id res chain seq x y z
N MET A 1 -21.68 -34.51 -82.18
CA MET A 1 -21.79 -35.55 -81.13
C MET A 1 -20.87 -35.14 -80.00
N GLY A 2 -21.39 -34.55 -78.92
CA GLY A 2 -21.55 -35.18 -77.60
C GLY A 2 -20.75 -34.35 -76.59
N ILE A 3 -21.33 -33.38 -75.90
CA ILE A 3 -21.94 -33.45 -74.55
C ILE A 3 -21.10 -34.30 -73.58
N PHE A 4 -20.38 -33.63 -72.67
CA PHE A 4 -20.18 -34.09 -71.30
C PHE A 4 -20.29 -32.89 -70.35
N SER A 5 -21.28 -32.98 -69.47
CA SER A 5 -21.59 -32.02 -68.40
C SER A 5 -20.68 -32.34 -67.20
N LEU A 6 -19.97 -31.35 -66.66
CA LEU A 6 -19.27 -31.46 -65.38
C LEU A 6 -20.07 -30.67 -64.34
N THR A 7 -20.80 -31.39 -63.49
CA THR A 7 -21.45 -30.86 -62.29
C THR A 7 -20.41 -30.59 -61.20
N THR A 8 -20.23 -29.33 -60.82
CA THR A 8 -19.49 -28.90 -59.63
C THR A 8 -20.38 -28.97 -58.40
N PHE A 9 -20.03 -29.82 -57.43
CA PHE A 9 -20.57 -29.73 -56.07
C PHE A 9 -19.70 -28.77 -55.26
N ASN A 10 -20.21 -27.57 -55.01
CA ASN A 10 -19.69 -26.69 -53.97
C ASN A 10 -20.27 -27.16 -52.63
N VAL A 11 -19.44 -27.79 -51.81
CA VAL A 11 -19.72 -27.96 -50.38
C VAL A 11 -19.36 -26.64 -49.71
N MET A 12 -20.37 -25.83 -49.36
CA MET A 12 -20.17 -24.72 -48.42
C MET A 12 -19.93 -25.33 -47.03
N ALA A 13 -18.72 -25.17 -46.51
CA ALA A 13 -18.46 -25.41 -45.10
C ALA A 13 -19.20 -24.35 -44.26
N GLU A 14 -20.16 -24.76 -43.44
CA GLU A 14 -20.71 -23.91 -42.38
C GLU A 14 -19.57 -23.48 -41.46
N LYS A 15 -19.26 -22.18 -41.42
CA LYS A 15 -18.35 -21.62 -40.41
C LYS A 15 -18.99 -21.84 -39.04
N ALA A 16 -18.35 -22.63 -38.19
CA ALA A 16 -18.72 -22.76 -36.78
C ALA A 16 -18.77 -21.36 -36.13
N VAL A 17 -19.92 -21.02 -35.53
CA VAL A 17 -20.10 -19.76 -34.80
C VAL A 17 -19.40 -19.90 -33.45
N LYS A 18 -18.41 -19.03 -33.17
CA LYS A 18 -17.72 -19.00 -31.87
C LYS A 18 -18.64 -18.39 -30.80
N PRO A 19 -18.63 -18.91 -29.55
CA PRO A 19 -19.29 -18.23 -28.44
C PRO A 19 -18.58 -16.91 -28.12
N TYR A 20 -19.31 -15.91 -27.62
CA TYR A 20 -18.79 -14.56 -27.38
C TYR A 20 -17.51 -14.52 -26.54
N TRP A 21 -17.46 -15.29 -25.45
CA TRP A 21 -16.29 -15.37 -24.56
C TRP A 21 -15.00 -15.92 -25.19
N GLN A 22 -15.06 -16.43 -26.43
CA GLN A 22 -13.91 -16.89 -27.23
C GLN A 22 -13.63 -16.00 -28.45
N ASP A 23 -14.40 -14.93 -28.65
CA ASP A 23 -14.25 -14.03 -29.80
C ASP A 23 -13.77 -12.65 -29.34
N VAL A 24 -12.50 -12.37 -29.59
CA VAL A 24 -11.85 -11.09 -29.26
C VAL A 24 -12.52 -9.87 -29.91
N GLN A 25 -13.36 -10.09 -30.94
CA GLN A 25 -14.14 -9.03 -31.58
C GLN A 25 -15.49 -8.77 -30.90
N VAL A 26 -15.87 -9.55 -29.87
CA VAL A 26 -17.13 -9.42 -29.13
C VAL A 26 -16.85 -9.12 -27.66
N VAL A 27 -16.70 -7.85 -27.34
CA VAL A 27 -16.52 -7.34 -25.95
C VAL A 27 -17.86 -7.09 -25.24
N GLU A 28 -18.93 -6.98 -26.02
CA GLU A 28 -20.29 -6.69 -25.55
C GLU A 28 -21.35 -7.13 -26.56
N VAL A 29 -22.56 -7.41 -26.07
CA VAL A 29 -23.78 -7.62 -26.89
C VAL A 29 -24.95 -6.95 -26.17
N ASN A 30 -25.68 -6.05 -26.85
CA ASN A 30 -26.83 -5.30 -26.31
C ASN A 30 -26.55 -4.50 -25.02
N LYS A 31 -25.27 -4.25 -24.68
CA LYS A 31 -24.87 -3.36 -23.59
C LYS A 31 -25.16 -1.92 -24.01
N GLU A 32 -25.69 -1.11 -23.11
CA GLU A 32 -25.84 0.33 -23.34
C GLU A 32 -24.45 0.97 -23.44
N TYR A 33 -24.33 2.01 -24.27
CA TYR A 33 -23.09 2.79 -24.35
C TYR A 33 -22.78 3.42 -22.98
N PRO A 34 -21.52 3.36 -22.50
CA PRO A 34 -21.16 3.86 -21.18
C PRO A 34 -21.48 5.35 -21.04
N ARG A 35 -21.92 5.74 -19.84
CA ARG A 35 -22.36 7.10 -19.52
C ARG A 35 -22.05 7.44 -18.07
N THR A 36 -22.17 8.71 -17.71
CA THR A 36 -21.99 9.12 -16.31
C THR A 36 -22.94 8.36 -15.40
N SER A 37 -22.43 7.89 -14.26
CA SER A 37 -23.27 7.22 -13.27
C SER A 37 -24.16 8.25 -12.55
N PHE A 38 -25.47 8.10 -12.70
CA PHE A 38 -26.45 8.94 -12.02
C PHE A 38 -27.72 8.16 -11.68
N MET A 39 -28.60 8.78 -10.89
CA MET A 39 -29.92 8.23 -10.59
C MET A 39 -31.01 9.28 -10.83
N THR A 40 -32.17 8.80 -11.28
CA THR A 40 -33.36 9.60 -11.51
C THR A 40 -34.23 9.62 -10.26
N TYR A 41 -34.71 10.80 -9.87
CA TYR A 41 -35.61 10.99 -8.73
C TYR A 41 -36.92 11.66 -9.17
N ASN A 42 -37.98 11.43 -8.39
CA ASN A 42 -39.29 12.04 -8.63
C ASN A 42 -39.51 13.35 -7.86
N ASN A 43 -38.63 13.69 -6.93
CA ASN A 43 -38.75 14.90 -6.11
C ASN A 43 -37.37 15.45 -5.72
N ARG A 44 -37.34 16.75 -5.42
CA ARG A 44 -36.12 17.50 -5.13
C ARG A 44 -35.42 17.05 -3.85
N ALA A 45 -36.18 16.75 -2.78
CA ALA A 45 -35.60 16.44 -1.47
C ALA A 45 -34.79 15.15 -1.52
N ASP A 46 -35.32 14.11 -2.15
CA ASP A 46 -34.60 12.85 -2.34
C ASP A 46 -33.43 13.01 -3.32
N ALA A 47 -33.59 13.79 -4.40
CA ALA A 47 -32.49 14.09 -5.33
C ALA A 47 -31.31 14.77 -4.62
N LEU A 48 -31.57 15.76 -3.77
CA LEU A 48 -30.53 16.47 -3.02
C LEU A 48 -29.73 15.55 -2.09
N SER A 49 -30.28 14.41 -1.67
CA SER A 49 -29.56 13.44 -0.84
C SER A 49 -28.43 12.74 -1.60
N GLY A 50 -28.52 12.62 -2.94
CA GLY A 50 -27.59 11.86 -3.77
C GLY A 50 -27.62 10.33 -3.57
N LYS A 51 -28.43 9.82 -2.63
CA LYS A 51 -28.51 8.40 -2.29
C LYS A 51 -29.48 7.67 -3.21
N PHE A 52 -28.98 6.69 -3.96
CA PHE A 52 -29.77 5.96 -4.96
C PHE A 52 -30.99 5.29 -4.33
N GLU A 53 -30.86 4.80 -3.10
CA GLU A 53 -31.89 4.12 -2.32
C GLU A 53 -33.06 5.02 -1.95
N ARG A 54 -32.91 6.35 -2.05
CA ARG A 54 -33.99 7.31 -1.85
C ARG A 54 -34.86 7.47 -3.11
N SER A 55 -34.39 7.00 -4.27
CA SER A 55 -35.23 6.98 -5.47
C SER A 55 -36.21 5.82 -5.41
N LYS A 56 -37.51 6.12 -5.60
CA LYS A 56 -38.52 5.08 -5.83
C LYS A 56 -38.34 4.32 -7.16
N TYR A 57 -37.47 4.83 -8.04
CA TYR A 57 -37.11 4.21 -9.31
C TYR A 57 -35.87 3.33 -9.21
N TYR A 58 -35.39 3.03 -8.02
CA TYR A 58 -34.23 2.17 -7.77
C TYR A 58 -34.64 0.92 -6.97
N ARG A 59 -34.08 -0.24 -7.34
CA ARG A 59 -34.28 -1.52 -6.64
C ARG A 59 -32.97 -2.29 -6.55
N LEU A 60 -32.37 -2.31 -5.37
CA LEU A 60 -31.19 -3.12 -5.08
C LEU A 60 -31.52 -4.62 -5.18
N LEU A 61 -30.66 -5.39 -5.86
CA LEU A 61 -30.78 -6.84 -6.02
C LEU A 61 -29.71 -7.62 -5.26
N ASN A 62 -28.88 -6.96 -4.45
CA ASN A 62 -27.94 -7.62 -3.54
C ASN A 62 -28.65 -8.57 -2.54
N GLY A 63 -27.85 -9.39 -1.88
CA GLY A 63 -28.27 -10.41 -0.92
C GLY A 63 -28.10 -11.81 -1.50
N THR A 64 -28.93 -12.74 -1.03
CA THR A 64 -28.79 -14.15 -1.37
C THR A 64 -29.41 -14.49 -2.73
N TRP A 65 -28.68 -15.23 -3.56
CA TRP A 65 -29.11 -15.74 -4.87
C TRP A 65 -28.94 -17.25 -4.91
N LYS A 66 -29.69 -17.93 -5.79
CA LYS A 66 -29.42 -19.33 -6.11
C LYS A 66 -28.19 -19.42 -6.99
N PHE A 67 -27.33 -20.40 -6.74
CA PHE A 67 -26.04 -20.55 -7.40
C PHE A 67 -25.76 -22.00 -7.80
N TYR A 68 -25.35 -22.16 -9.06
CA TYR A 68 -24.93 -23.43 -9.64
C TYR A 68 -23.52 -23.29 -10.21
N PHE A 69 -22.60 -24.14 -9.75
CA PHE A 69 -21.20 -24.09 -10.14
C PHE A 69 -20.75 -25.40 -10.78
N VAL A 70 -19.97 -25.31 -11.86
CA VAL A 70 -19.28 -26.44 -12.48
C VAL A 70 -17.87 -26.05 -12.89
N ASP A 71 -16.91 -26.97 -12.75
CA ASP A 71 -15.51 -26.73 -13.14
C ASP A 71 -15.28 -26.68 -14.66
N SER A 72 -16.31 -26.96 -15.46
CA SER A 72 -16.25 -26.87 -16.92
C SER A 72 -17.64 -26.59 -17.48
N TYR A 73 -17.73 -25.61 -18.39
CA TYR A 73 -18.95 -25.28 -19.12
C TYR A 73 -19.61 -26.47 -19.82
N LYS A 74 -18.84 -27.52 -20.19
CA LYS A 74 -19.36 -28.74 -20.82
C LYS A 74 -20.23 -29.59 -19.89
N LYS A 75 -20.17 -29.32 -18.58
CA LYS A 75 -20.98 -30.00 -17.55
C LYS A 75 -22.27 -29.25 -17.24
N LEU A 76 -22.53 -28.11 -17.88
CA LEU A 76 -23.78 -27.38 -17.69
C LEU A 76 -24.96 -28.17 -18.29
N PRO A 77 -26.08 -28.29 -17.57
CA PRO A 77 -27.33 -28.78 -18.14
C PRO A 77 -27.84 -27.86 -19.25
N ASP A 78 -28.42 -28.43 -20.31
CA ASP A 78 -28.96 -27.65 -21.44
C ASP A 78 -30.05 -26.65 -21.03
N ASN A 79 -30.83 -26.99 -19.99
CA ASN A 79 -31.91 -26.17 -19.47
C ASN A 79 -31.47 -25.17 -18.38
N ILE A 80 -30.17 -24.94 -18.16
CA ILE A 80 -29.69 -24.14 -17.01
C ILE A 80 -30.19 -22.68 -17.01
N THR A 81 -30.59 -22.15 -18.18
CA THR A 81 -31.15 -20.79 -18.33
C THR A 81 -32.69 -20.77 -18.40
N ASP A 82 -33.37 -21.93 -18.43
CA ASP A 82 -34.83 -22.00 -18.46
C ASP A 82 -35.43 -21.50 -17.13
N PRO A 83 -36.38 -20.55 -17.15
CA PRO A 83 -37.02 -20.03 -15.94
C PRO A 83 -37.84 -21.07 -15.17
N ASN A 84 -38.09 -22.27 -15.72
CA ASN A 84 -38.80 -23.36 -15.05
C ASN A 84 -37.85 -24.41 -14.43
N THR A 85 -36.53 -24.27 -14.61
CA THR A 85 -35.55 -25.20 -14.02
C THR A 85 -35.66 -25.20 -12.51
N ASN A 86 -35.71 -26.38 -11.89
CA ASN A 86 -35.75 -26.50 -10.43
C ASN A 86 -34.40 -26.08 -9.82
N THR A 87 -34.44 -25.16 -8.85
CA THR A 87 -33.28 -24.65 -8.12
C THR A 87 -33.19 -25.15 -6.68
N ASP A 88 -34.06 -26.07 -6.25
CA ASP A 88 -34.05 -26.63 -4.89
C ASP A 88 -32.70 -27.25 -4.50
N SER A 89 -31.99 -27.84 -5.47
CA SER A 89 -30.67 -28.44 -5.29
C SER A 89 -29.51 -27.48 -5.52
N TRP A 90 -29.77 -26.21 -5.84
CA TRP A 90 -28.73 -25.21 -6.03
C TRP A 90 -28.26 -24.68 -4.67
N ASN A 91 -27.00 -24.26 -4.62
CA ASN A 91 -26.47 -23.59 -3.44
C ASN A 91 -27.07 -22.19 -3.32
N ASP A 92 -26.93 -21.60 -2.14
CA ASP A 92 -27.17 -20.18 -1.92
C ASP A 92 -25.81 -19.46 -1.92
N ILE A 93 -25.74 -18.27 -2.55
CA ILE A 93 -24.54 -17.43 -2.59
C ILE A 93 -24.88 -15.99 -2.24
N GLN A 94 -23.98 -15.26 -1.58
CA GLN A 94 -24.12 -13.83 -1.37
C GLN A 94 -23.64 -13.06 -2.60
N VAL A 95 -24.45 -12.08 -3.00
CA VAL A 95 -24.14 -11.13 -4.06
C VAL A 95 -24.19 -9.71 -3.47
N PRO A 96 -23.13 -8.91 -3.60
CA PRO A 96 -21.87 -9.19 -4.29
C PRO A 96 -20.91 -10.03 -3.42
N GLY A 97 -19.89 -10.60 -4.07
CA GLY A 97 -18.85 -11.40 -3.44
C GLY A 97 -18.30 -12.45 -4.40
N ASN A 98 -16.97 -12.65 -4.38
CA ASN A 98 -16.35 -13.68 -5.20
C ASN A 98 -16.80 -15.08 -4.77
N TRP A 99 -16.93 -16.02 -5.72
CA TRP A 99 -17.39 -17.38 -5.37
C TRP A 99 -16.31 -18.19 -4.64
N GLU A 100 -15.02 -17.84 -4.81
CA GLU A 100 -13.89 -18.58 -4.24
C GLU A 100 -13.84 -18.47 -2.72
N VAL A 101 -14.13 -17.28 -2.19
CA VAL A 101 -14.23 -17.04 -0.74
C VAL A 101 -15.55 -17.56 -0.14
N GLN A 102 -16.44 -18.10 -0.98
CA GLN A 102 -17.72 -18.70 -0.59
C GLN A 102 -17.75 -20.22 -0.79
N GLY A 103 -16.59 -20.85 -1.01
CA GLY A 103 -16.43 -22.31 -1.06
C GLY A 103 -16.60 -22.94 -2.43
N HIS A 104 -16.51 -22.17 -3.52
CA HIS A 104 -16.61 -22.67 -4.89
C HIS A 104 -15.34 -22.39 -5.69
N GLY A 105 -14.80 -23.39 -6.40
CA GLY A 105 -13.55 -23.21 -7.14
C GLY A 105 -12.34 -22.98 -6.23
N ILE A 106 -11.31 -22.32 -6.77
CA ILE A 106 -10.01 -22.10 -6.10
C ILE A 106 -9.57 -20.67 -6.37
N ALA A 107 -9.27 -19.90 -5.31
CA ALA A 107 -8.61 -18.61 -5.41
C ALA A 107 -7.15 -18.82 -5.83
N ILE A 108 -6.73 -18.21 -6.94
CA ILE A 108 -5.37 -18.36 -7.44
C ILE A 108 -4.69 -17.00 -7.38
N TYR A 109 -3.46 -16.95 -6.90
CA TYR A 109 -2.66 -15.73 -6.94
C TYR A 109 -1.44 -15.95 -7.82
N THR A 110 -1.30 -15.12 -8.85
CA THR A 110 -0.08 -15.00 -9.66
C THR A 110 0.14 -13.52 -9.95
N ASN A 111 1.40 -13.11 -9.98
CA ASN A 111 1.82 -11.76 -10.35
C ASN A 111 1.67 -11.56 -11.87
N HIS A 112 2.75 -11.74 -12.64
CA HIS A 112 2.73 -11.47 -14.08
C HIS A 112 2.15 -12.62 -14.92
N GLY A 113 2.08 -13.84 -14.39
CA GLY A 113 1.54 -14.99 -15.12
C GLY A 113 0.03 -14.92 -15.33
N TYR A 114 -0.47 -15.50 -16.42
CA TYR A 114 -1.89 -15.85 -16.53
C TYR A 114 -2.13 -17.16 -15.78
N GLU A 115 -3.01 -17.21 -14.80
CA GLU A 115 -3.25 -18.38 -13.95
C GLU A 115 -3.64 -19.64 -14.74
N PHE A 116 -4.28 -19.46 -15.89
CA PHE A 116 -4.68 -20.54 -16.78
C PHE A 116 -3.61 -20.96 -17.80
N LYS A 117 -2.61 -20.10 -18.02
CA LYS A 117 -1.45 -20.37 -18.88
C LYS A 117 -0.24 -19.52 -18.44
N PRO A 118 0.44 -19.88 -17.33
CA PRO A 118 1.45 -19.01 -16.72
C PRO A 118 2.69 -18.77 -17.60
N ARG A 119 2.97 -19.70 -18.53
CA ARG A 119 4.10 -19.62 -19.46
C ARG A 119 3.67 -19.70 -20.91
N ASN A 120 4.31 -18.88 -21.74
CA ASN A 120 4.11 -18.80 -23.19
C ASN A 120 2.62 -18.77 -23.59
N PRO A 121 1.83 -17.84 -23.05
CA PRO A 121 0.42 -17.67 -23.44
C PRO A 121 0.27 -17.46 -24.94
N GLN A 122 -0.83 -17.95 -25.52
CA GLN A 122 -1.15 -17.83 -26.95
C GLN A 122 -2.53 -17.19 -27.13
N PRO A 123 -2.69 -15.87 -26.90
CA PRO A 123 -3.98 -15.21 -27.04
C PRO A 123 -4.56 -15.38 -28.47
N PRO A 124 -5.88 -15.58 -28.64
CA PRO A 124 -6.92 -15.58 -27.60
C PRO A 124 -7.28 -16.99 -27.05
N ALA A 125 -6.35 -17.94 -27.04
CA ALA A 125 -6.65 -19.33 -26.65
C ALA A 125 -6.94 -19.50 -25.15
N LEU A 126 -8.14 -19.98 -24.81
CA LEU A 126 -8.57 -20.22 -23.43
C LEU A 126 -8.59 -21.72 -23.10
N PRO A 127 -8.57 -22.10 -21.81
CA PRO A 127 -8.71 -23.49 -21.40
C PRO A 127 -10.02 -24.12 -21.89
N GLU A 128 -9.94 -25.39 -22.30
CA GLU A 128 -11.14 -26.16 -22.65
C GLU A 128 -12.01 -26.47 -21.42
N ALA A 129 -11.39 -26.68 -20.26
CA ALA A 129 -12.07 -26.75 -18.97
C ALA A 129 -12.12 -25.35 -18.35
N ASN A 130 -13.20 -24.62 -18.63
CA ASN A 130 -13.44 -23.28 -18.09
C ASN A 130 -14.58 -23.31 -17.06
N PRO A 131 -14.32 -23.00 -15.77
CA PRO A 131 -15.35 -22.96 -14.74
C PRO A 131 -16.46 -21.95 -15.03
N VAL A 132 -17.69 -22.31 -14.66
CA VAL A 132 -18.87 -21.46 -14.85
C VAL A 132 -19.69 -21.41 -13.57
N GLY A 133 -20.02 -20.20 -13.14
CA GLY A 133 -21.01 -19.93 -12.10
C GLY A 133 -22.29 -19.38 -12.71
N VAL A 134 -23.43 -19.98 -12.38
CA VAL A 134 -24.76 -19.52 -12.80
C VAL A 134 -25.53 -19.04 -11.58
N TYR A 135 -25.86 -17.76 -11.59
CA TYR A 135 -26.62 -17.06 -10.56
C TYR A 135 -28.08 -16.94 -11.01
N ARG A 136 -29.03 -17.19 -10.12
CA ARG A 136 -30.45 -17.04 -10.41
C ARG A 136 -31.20 -16.36 -9.27
N ARG A 137 -32.07 -15.42 -9.62
CA ARG A 137 -32.92 -14.70 -8.68
C ARG A 137 -34.24 -14.30 -9.32
N ASP A 138 -35.30 -14.43 -8.52
CA ASP A 138 -36.59 -13.83 -8.86
C ASP A 138 -36.52 -12.32 -8.63
N ILE A 139 -36.94 -11.55 -9.62
CA ILE A 139 -37.04 -10.09 -9.57
C ILE A 139 -38.50 -9.69 -9.77
N ASP A 140 -38.91 -8.59 -9.13
CA ASP A 140 -40.26 -8.03 -9.29
C ASP A 140 -40.16 -6.66 -9.97
N ILE A 141 -40.92 -6.48 -11.04
CA ILE A 141 -41.06 -5.19 -11.72
C ILE A 141 -42.25 -4.45 -11.13
N PRO A 142 -42.03 -3.33 -10.41
CA PRO A 142 -43.09 -2.56 -9.79
C PRO A 142 -44.13 -2.07 -10.80
N ALA A 143 -45.40 -2.07 -10.40
CA ALA A 143 -46.48 -1.59 -11.27
C ALA A 143 -46.33 -0.10 -11.66
N ASP A 144 -45.71 0.72 -10.80
CA ASP A 144 -45.45 2.14 -11.09
C ASP A 144 -44.25 2.37 -12.02
N TRP A 145 -43.64 1.29 -12.54
CA TRP A 145 -42.65 1.33 -13.62
C TRP A 145 -43.25 1.09 -15.00
N ASP A 146 -44.56 0.82 -15.10
CA ASP A 146 -45.22 0.68 -16.39
C ASP A 146 -45.04 1.93 -17.27
N GLY A 147 -44.78 1.71 -18.56
CA GLY A 147 -44.49 2.78 -19.52
C GLY A 147 -43.11 3.44 -19.40
N ARG A 148 -42.24 3.03 -18.45
CA ARG A 148 -40.88 3.55 -18.28
C ARG A 148 -39.85 2.65 -18.96
N ASP A 149 -38.67 3.19 -19.26
CA ASP A 149 -37.50 2.37 -19.59
C ASP A 149 -36.95 1.74 -18.32
N ILE A 150 -36.68 0.44 -18.36
CA ILE A 150 -36.19 -0.33 -17.22
C ILE A 150 -34.81 -0.87 -17.57
N TYR A 151 -33.87 -0.67 -16.67
CA TYR A 151 -32.49 -1.08 -16.83
C TYR A 151 -32.09 -2.10 -15.78
N LEU A 152 -31.35 -3.13 -16.20
CA LEU A 152 -30.50 -3.92 -15.32
C LEU A 152 -29.11 -3.29 -15.29
N HIS A 153 -28.58 -3.06 -14.10
CA HIS A 153 -27.23 -2.57 -13.89
C HIS A 153 -26.40 -3.61 -13.10
N LEU A 154 -25.31 -4.07 -13.71
CA LEU A 154 -24.28 -4.88 -13.07
C LEU A 154 -23.05 -3.99 -12.86
N ALA A 155 -22.75 -3.57 -11.62
CA ALA A 155 -21.69 -2.59 -11.37
C ALA A 155 -20.26 -3.14 -11.57
N GLY A 156 -20.11 -4.47 -11.56
CA GLY A 156 -18.84 -5.18 -11.81
C GLY A 156 -19.02 -6.69 -11.66
N ALA A 157 -18.62 -7.45 -12.68
CA ALA A 157 -18.71 -8.91 -12.69
C ALA A 157 -17.62 -9.51 -13.61
N LYS A 158 -16.94 -10.57 -13.15
CA LYS A 158 -15.73 -11.11 -13.79
C LYS A 158 -15.91 -12.55 -14.29
N SER A 159 -15.57 -12.93 -15.54
CA SER A 159 -14.94 -12.14 -16.62
C SER A 159 -15.66 -12.19 -17.98
N GLY A 160 -16.55 -13.17 -18.19
CA GLY A 160 -17.40 -13.26 -19.39
C GLY A 160 -18.85 -13.46 -18.98
N VAL A 161 -19.65 -12.40 -19.06
CA VAL A 161 -20.94 -12.30 -18.35
C VAL A 161 -22.10 -12.34 -19.34
N TYR A 162 -22.90 -13.41 -19.29
CA TYR A 162 -24.15 -13.52 -20.04
C TYR A 162 -25.35 -13.22 -19.14
N VAL A 163 -26.31 -12.46 -19.66
CA VAL A 163 -27.55 -12.09 -18.96
C VAL A 163 -28.75 -12.72 -19.65
N TYR A 164 -29.62 -13.36 -18.89
CA TYR A 164 -30.90 -13.91 -19.34
C TYR A 164 -32.03 -13.43 -18.43
N ILE A 165 -33.17 -13.08 -19.04
CA ILE A 165 -34.41 -12.79 -18.32
C ILE A 165 -35.51 -13.65 -18.89
N ASN A 166 -36.23 -14.37 -18.02
CA ASN A 166 -37.30 -15.30 -18.41
C ASN A 166 -36.87 -16.30 -19.49
N GLY A 167 -35.60 -16.73 -19.47
CA GLY A 167 -35.01 -17.66 -20.43
C GLY A 167 -34.57 -17.05 -21.76
N GLN A 168 -34.80 -15.76 -21.99
CA GLN A 168 -34.36 -15.04 -23.18
C GLN A 168 -33.01 -14.38 -22.92
N GLU A 169 -32.08 -14.49 -23.87
CA GLU A 169 -30.78 -13.83 -23.79
C GLU A 169 -30.95 -12.32 -23.98
N VAL A 170 -30.46 -11.56 -23.00
CA VAL A 170 -30.48 -10.09 -23.02
C VAL A 170 -29.19 -9.58 -23.66
N GLY A 171 -28.02 -10.06 -23.23
CA GLY A 171 -26.73 -9.55 -23.69
C GLY A 171 -25.49 -10.17 -23.04
N TYR A 172 -24.32 -9.57 -23.33
CA TYR A 172 -22.98 -10.03 -22.94
C TYR A 172 -22.03 -8.87 -22.59
N SER A 173 -21.03 -9.09 -21.72
CA SER A 173 -19.96 -8.12 -21.38
C SER A 173 -18.65 -8.78 -20.89
N GLU A 174 -17.49 -8.14 -21.15
CA GLU A 174 -16.14 -8.62 -20.75
C GLU A 174 -15.32 -7.71 -19.80
N ASP A 175 -15.64 -6.42 -19.66
CA ASP A 175 -14.87 -5.52 -18.79
C ASP A 175 -15.31 -5.66 -17.34
N SER A 176 -14.53 -6.38 -16.51
CA SER A 176 -14.99 -6.77 -15.18
C SER A 176 -15.09 -5.62 -14.16
N LYS A 177 -14.49 -4.48 -14.47
CA LYS A 177 -14.31 -3.35 -13.54
C LYS A 177 -15.12 -2.12 -13.92
N ASN A 178 -15.91 -2.19 -14.99
CA ASN A 178 -16.89 -1.19 -15.36
C ASN A 178 -18.31 -1.77 -15.36
N PRO A 179 -19.34 -0.92 -15.23
CA PRO A 179 -20.71 -1.38 -15.24
C PRO A 179 -21.16 -1.88 -16.60
N ALA A 180 -21.98 -2.93 -16.60
CA ALA A 180 -22.75 -3.36 -17.76
C ALA A 180 -24.24 -3.04 -17.53
N GLU A 181 -24.79 -2.17 -18.39
CA GLU A 181 -26.20 -1.78 -18.36
C GLU A 181 -26.95 -2.38 -19.55
N PHE A 182 -28.18 -2.86 -19.32
CA PHE A 182 -29.04 -3.42 -20.36
C PHE A 182 -30.45 -2.84 -20.26
N LEU A 183 -31.02 -2.36 -21.36
CA LEU A 183 -32.45 -2.02 -21.45
C LEU A 183 -33.29 -3.31 -21.54
N ILE A 184 -34.08 -3.60 -20.50
CA ILE A 184 -34.70 -4.92 -20.34
C ILE A 184 -36.20 -4.98 -20.68
N ASN A 185 -36.80 -3.89 -21.16
CA ASN A 185 -38.24 -3.79 -21.43
C ASN A 185 -38.83 -4.94 -22.26
N ASN A 186 -38.09 -5.43 -23.27
CA ASN A 186 -38.56 -6.49 -24.16
C ASN A 186 -38.49 -7.90 -23.53
N TYR A 187 -37.84 -8.04 -22.38
CA TYR A 187 -37.58 -9.33 -21.73
C TYR A 187 -38.36 -9.51 -20.42
N VAL A 188 -38.91 -8.42 -19.87
CA VAL A 188 -39.67 -8.43 -18.61
C VAL A 188 -41.18 -8.34 -18.82
N LYS A 189 -41.94 -8.80 -17.82
CA LYS A 189 -43.38 -8.61 -17.66
C LYS A 189 -43.69 -7.95 -16.31
N PRO A 190 -44.86 -7.33 -16.11
CA PRO A 190 -45.25 -6.80 -14.80
C PRO A 190 -45.20 -7.87 -13.69
N GLY A 191 -44.74 -7.47 -12.50
CA GLY A 191 -44.58 -8.38 -11.36
C GLY A 191 -43.38 -9.31 -11.51
N LYS A 192 -43.56 -10.61 -11.20
CA LYS A 192 -42.46 -11.57 -11.08
C LYS A 192 -41.82 -11.95 -12.43
N ASN A 193 -40.49 -11.93 -12.43
CA ASN A 193 -39.61 -12.36 -13.51
C ASN A 193 -38.43 -13.16 -12.95
N VAL A 194 -37.75 -13.93 -13.80
CA VAL A 194 -36.55 -14.67 -13.42
C VAL A 194 -35.33 -14.07 -14.11
N LEU A 195 -34.37 -13.59 -13.32
CA LEU A 195 -33.04 -13.17 -13.78
C LEU A 195 -32.05 -14.32 -13.61
N THR A 196 -31.31 -14.63 -14.67
CA THR A 196 -30.20 -15.57 -14.65
C THR A 196 -28.94 -14.91 -15.21
N VAL A 197 -27.84 -14.97 -14.47
CA VAL A 197 -26.53 -14.47 -14.90
C VAL A 197 -25.57 -15.64 -14.96
N LYS A 198 -24.97 -15.88 -16.12
CA LYS A 198 -24.03 -16.98 -16.35
C LYS A 198 -22.64 -16.40 -16.61
N ILE A 199 -21.70 -16.73 -15.73
CA ILE A 199 -20.37 -16.12 -15.69
C ILE A 199 -19.32 -17.20 -15.94
N PHE A 200 -18.51 -16.99 -16.97
CA PHE A 200 -17.30 -17.77 -17.22
C PHE A 200 -16.13 -17.15 -16.45
N ARG A 201 -15.32 -18.01 -15.81
CA ARG A 201 -14.10 -17.60 -15.08
C ARG A 201 -13.10 -16.91 -16.01
N TRP A 202 -12.95 -17.45 -17.22
CA TRP A 202 -12.06 -16.89 -18.25
C TRP A 202 -12.81 -16.54 -19.53
N SER A 203 -12.44 -15.40 -20.12
CA SER A 203 -12.94 -14.88 -21.40
C SER A 203 -11.77 -14.26 -22.17
N THR A 204 -11.99 -13.76 -23.39
CA THR A 204 -10.92 -13.05 -24.11
C THR A 204 -10.45 -11.81 -23.35
N GLY A 205 -11.35 -11.15 -22.61
CA GLY A 205 -11.04 -10.06 -21.71
C GLY A 205 -10.03 -10.39 -20.62
N SER A 206 -9.93 -11.65 -20.17
CA SER A 206 -8.97 -12.07 -19.13
C SER A 206 -7.50 -11.83 -19.53
N TYR A 207 -7.19 -11.73 -20.81
CA TYR A 207 -5.86 -11.39 -21.28
C TYR A 207 -5.44 -9.94 -21.01
N LEU A 208 -6.40 -9.05 -20.76
CA LEU A 208 -6.19 -7.65 -20.37
C LEU A 208 -6.46 -7.42 -18.87
N GLU A 209 -6.63 -8.49 -18.09
CA GLU A 209 -6.87 -8.44 -16.64
C GLU A 209 -5.83 -9.28 -15.89
N CYS A 210 -4.55 -9.02 -16.21
CA CYS A 210 -3.39 -9.73 -15.67
C CYS A 210 -2.73 -9.00 -14.49
N GLN A 211 -3.51 -8.27 -13.69
CA GLN A 211 -3.00 -7.54 -12.52
C GLN A 211 -2.34 -8.47 -11.49
N ASP A 212 -1.40 -7.90 -10.73
CA ASP A 212 -0.79 -8.51 -9.53
C ASP A 212 -1.77 -8.52 -8.34
N PHE A 213 -2.75 -9.41 -8.40
CA PHE A 213 -3.80 -9.60 -7.39
C PHE A 213 -4.42 -11.01 -7.46
N TRP A 214 -5.39 -11.28 -6.58
CA TRP A 214 -6.14 -12.53 -6.61
C TRP A 214 -6.96 -12.72 -7.91
N ARG A 215 -6.81 -13.88 -8.54
CA ARG A 215 -7.58 -14.32 -9.72
C ARG A 215 -8.86 -15.03 -9.29
N MET A 216 -9.83 -14.24 -8.83
CA MET A 216 -11.17 -14.67 -8.40
C MET A 216 -12.25 -14.32 -9.44
N SER A 217 -13.50 -14.75 -9.21
CA SER A 217 -14.60 -14.62 -10.17
C SER A 217 -15.95 -14.41 -9.50
N GLY A 218 -16.95 -14.03 -10.30
CA GLY A 218 -18.32 -13.80 -9.85
C GLY A 218 -18.77 -12.35 -9.97
N ILE A 219 -19.81 -12.00 -9.23
CA ILE A 219 -20.37 -10.64 -9.17
C ILE A 219 -19.63 -9.87 -8.06
N GLU A 220 -18.76 -8.93 -8.45
CA GLU A 220 -17.80 -8.27 -7.55
C GLU A 220 -18.35 -6.98 -6.95
N ARG A 221 -19.40 -6.40 -7.55
CA ARG A 221 -20.06 -5.16 -7.09
C ARG A 221 -21.59 -5.25 -7.19
N ASP A 222 -22.26 -4.19 -6.75
CA ASP A 222 -23.71 -4.13 -6.65
C ASP A 222 -24.46 -4.50 -7.95
N VAL A 223 -25.62 -5.13 -7.77
CA VAL A 223 -26.59 -5.38 -8.84
C VAL A 223 -27.88 -4.69 -8.48
N TYR A 224 -28.47 -3.96 -9.42
CA TYR A 224 -29.75 -3.30 -9.20
C TYR A 224 -30.55 -3.11 -10.48
N LEU A 225 -31.85 -2.90 -10.32
CA LEU A 225 -32.72 -2.38 -11.37
C LEU A 225 -32.96 -0.90 -11.13
N TYR A 226 -33.12 -0.14 -12.22
CA TYR A 226 -33.70 1.19 -12.13
C TYR A 226 -34.60 1.50 -13.32
N SER A 227 -35.45 2.52 -13.19
CA SER A 227 -36.29 2.99 -14.30
C SER A 227 -36.21 4.49 -14.57
N GLN A 228 -36.14 4.84 -15.86
CA GLN A 228 -36.19 6.21 -16.34
C GLN A 228 -37.44 6.46 -17.19
N PRO A 229 -37.94 7.71 -17.29
CA PRO A 229 -38.93 8.02 -18.31
C PRO A 229 -38.37 7.71 -19.71
N LYS A 230 -39.26 7.47 -20.69
CA LYS A 230 -38.84 7.23 -22.08
C LYS A 230 -38.24 8.48 -22.73
N ALA A 231 -38.79 9.65 -22.41
CA ALA A 231 -38.25 10.94 -22.80
C ALA A 231 -37.47 11.57 -21.64
N ALA A 232 -36.14 11.41 -21.66
CA ALA A 232 -35.29 11.59 -20.48
C ALA A 232 -33.88 12.06 -20.83
N LEU A 233 -33.12 12.41 -19.80
CA LEU A 233 -31.67 12.58 -19.83
C LEU A 233 -31.00 11.24 -20.14
N LYS A 234 -30.19 11.25 -21.20
CA LYS A 234 -29.34 10.13 -21.60
C LYS A 234 -27.97 10.19 -20.91
N ASP A 235 -27.26 11.30 -21.03
CA ASP A 235 -25.93 11.53 -20.45
C ASP A 235 -25.66 13.04 -20.29
N PHE A 236 -24.62 13.42 -19.57
CA PHE A 236 -24.20 14.82 -19.44
C PHE A 236 -22.69 14.98 -19.24
N ARG A 237 -22.18 16.15 -19.61
CA ARG A 237 -20.78 16.56 -19.43
C ARG A 237 -20.72 17.87 -18.66
N VAL A 238 -19.92 17.91 -17.60
CA VAL A 238 -19.67 19.11 -16.79
C VAL A 238 -18.25 19.58 -17.00
N LYS A 239 -18.11 20.85 -17.40
CA LYS A 239 -16.87 21.60 -17.30
C LYS A 239 -16.97 22.55 -16.13
N SER A 240 -16.08 22.42 -15.15
CA SER A 240 -16.02 23.27 -13.97
C SER A 240 -14.58 23.74 -13.73
N THR A 241 -14.07 24.55 -14.65
CA THR A 241 -12.70 25.08 -14.61
C THR A 241 -12.66 26.52 -14.10
N LEU A 242 -11.48 27.15 -14.11
CA LEU A 242 -11.26 28.52 -13.66
C LEU A 242 -10.68 29.38 -14.78
N ASP A 243 -10.93 30.68 -14.73
CA ASP A 243 -10.21 31.64 -15.57
C ASP A 243 -8.73 31.79 -15.13
N ASP A 244 -7.95 32.62 -15.83
CA ASP A 244 -6.51 32.80 -15.56
C ASP A 244 -6.23 33.45 -14.19
N SER A 245 -7.25 34.00 -13.52
CA SER A 245 -7.12 34.51 -12.14
C SER A 245 -7.17 33.40 -11.09
N TYR A 246 -7.60 32.18 -11.47
CA TYR A 246 -7.91 31.04 -10.60
C TYR A 246 -8.97 31.33 -9.53
N LYS A 247 -9.78 32.39 -9.71
CA LYS A 247 -10.85 32.77 -8.77
C LYS A 247 -12.24 32.63 -9.37
N ASN A 248 -12.43 32.99 -10.64
CA ASN A 248 -13.73 32.93 -11.28
C ASN A 248 -13.93 31.59 -11.96
N GLY A 249 -15.09 30.97 -11.74
CA GLY A 249 -15.49 29.71 -12.34
C GLY A 249 -15.94 29.88 -13.79
N ILE A 250 -15.53 28.94 -14.64
CA ILE A 250 -16.04 28.71 -15.99
C ILE A 250 -16.84 27.41 -15.93
N PHE A 251 -18.16 27.56 -15.96
CA PHE A 251 -19.10 26.45 -15.92
C PHE A 251 -19.68 26.21 -17.32
N SER A 252 -19.59 24.99 -17.82
CA SER A 252 -20.34 24.54 -18.99
C SER A 252 -21.02 23.22 -18.70
N LEU A 253 -22.27 23.10 -19.12
CA LEU A 253 -23.09 21.89 -18.99
C LEU A 253 -23.63 21.52 -20.35
N ASN A 254 -23.28 20.31 -20.82
CA ASN A 254 -23.88 19.72 -22.01
C ASN A 254 -24.71 18.51 -21.60
N VAL A 255 -25.99 18.50 -21.92
CA VAL A 255 -26.92 17.42 -21.56
C VAL A 255 -27.53 16.82 -22.81
N ASP A 256 -27.34 15.52 -22.97
CA ASP A 256 -27.95 14.74 -24.04
C ASP A 256 -29.32 14.26 -23.57
N LEU A 257 -30.37 14.73 -24.24
CA LEU A 257 -31.75 14.32 -24.01
C LEU A 257 -32.17 13.35 -25.11
N ARG A 258 -32.82 12.25 -24.74
CA ARG A 258 -33.33 11.22 -25.65
C ARG A 258 -34.85 11.11 -25.59
N ASN A 259 -35.44 10.50 -26.61
CA ASN A 259 -36.86 10.17 -26.63
C ASN A 259 -37.12 8.76 -27.17
N HIS A 260 -37.53 7.83 -26.30
CA HIS A 260 -38.02 6.49 -26.68
C HIS A 260 -39.56 6.40 -26.76
N GLU A 261 -40.28 7.53 -26.67
CA GLU A 261 -41.72 7.56 -26.97
C GLU A 261 -41.96 7.42 -28.46
N LYS A 262 -43.11 6.85 -28.84
CA LYS A 262 -43.49 6.66 -30.25
C LYS A 262 -43.71 7.97 -31.00
N ALA A 263 -43.92 9.07 -30.27
CA ALA A 263 -44.17 10.38 -30.81
C ALA A 263 -43.08 11.33 -30.34
N ALA A 264 -42.81 12.35 -31.16
CA ALA A 264 -41.94 13.44 -30.75
C ALA A 264 -42.53 14.18 -29.54
N THR A 265 -41.66 14.69 -28.69
CA THR A 265 -42.05 15.41 -27.47
C THR A 265 -41.14 16.62 -27.24
N ASN A 266 -41.64 17.58 -26.47
CA ASN A 266 -40.82 18.71 -26.03
C ASN A 266 -40.28 18.42 -24.64
N LEU A 267 -38.96 18.39 -24.52
CA LEU A 267 -38.28 18.30 -23.24
C LEU A 267 -37.66 19.65 -22.89
N THR A 268 -38.01 20.13 -21.70
CA THR A 268 -37.43 21.32 -21.08
C THR A 268 -36.47 20.89 -19.99
N LEU A 269 -35.21 21.29 -20.09
CA LEU A 269 -34.22 21.08 -19.05
C LEU A 269 -34.02 22.39 -18.27
N VAL A 270 -34.18 22.30 -16.96
CA VAL A 270 -33.79 23.34 -16.00
C VAL A 270 -32.61 22.83 -15.21
N TYR A 271 -31.50 23.57 -15.18
CA TYR A 271 -30.45 23.29 -14.19
C TYR A 271 -30.44 24.35 -13.09
N GLU A 272 -30.06 23.92 -11.89
CA GLU A 272 -29.70 24.78 -10.77
C GLU A 272 -28.34 24.33 -10.24
N LEU A 273 -27.43 25.28 -10.07
CA LEU A 273 -26.17 25.05 -9.36
C LEU A 273 -26.28 25.69 -7.98
N LEU A 274 -26.21 24.87 -6.93
CA LEU A 274 -26.37 25.27 -5.55
C LEU A 274 -25.01 25.26 -4.84
N ASP A 275 -24.74 26.28 -4.02
CA ASP A 275 -23.59 26.29 -3.12
C ASP A 275 -23.77 25.32 -1.94
N ALA A 276 -22.76 25.23 -1.07
CA ALA A 276 -22.77 24.36 0.09
C ALA A 276 -23.87 24.70 1.12
N GLN A 277 -24.43 25.91 1.07
CA GLN A 277 -25.55 26.34 1.91
C GLN A 277 -26.92 26.09 1.25
N GLY A 278 -26.94 25.55 0.03
CA GLY A 278 -28.15 25.27 -0.73
C GLY A 278 -28.73 26.48 -1.45
N LYS A 279 -27.98 27.58 -1.59
CA LYS A 279 -28.41 28.74 -2.36
C LYS A 279 -28.09 28.52 -3.84
N VAL A 280 -29.07 28.78 -4.71
CA VAL A 280 -28.89 28.75 -6.16
C VAL A 280 -27.99 29.92 -6.58
N ILE A 281 -26.83 29.60 -7.14
CA ILE A 281 -25.87 30.58 -7.65
C ILE A 281 -25.92 30.73 -9.17
N SER A 282 -26.51 29.76 -9.87
CA SER A 282 -26.72 29.80 -11.31
C SER A 282 -27.90 28.90 -11.70
N THR A 283 -28.69 29.34 -12.67
CA THR A 283 -29.81 28.57 -13.21
C THR A 283 -30.15 29.05 -14.62
N GLU A 284 -30.56 28.12 -15.47
CA GLU A 284 -31.06 28.42 -16.82
C GLU A 284 -32.05 27.32 -17.23
N GLU A 285 -32.94 27.66 -18.16
CA GLU A 285 -33.94 26.75 -18.72
C GLU A 285 -33.87 26.77 -20.25
N LYS A 286 -33.82 25.59 -20.89
CA LYS A 286 -33.91 25.45 -22.36
C LYS A 286 -34.86 24.32 -22.73
N THR A 287 -35.52 24.45 -23.87
CA THR A 287 -36.43 23.43 -24.41
C THR A 287 -35.94 22.95 -25.76
N ALA A 288 -35.99 21.64 -25.99
CA ALA A 288 -35.74 21.01 -27.28
C ALA A 288 -36.95 20.17 -27.70
N TYR A 289 -37.27 20.23 -28.99
CA TYR A 289 -38.14 19.25 -29.64
C TYR A 289 -37.31 18.02 -30.00
N ILE A 290 -37.72 16.86 -29.50
CA ILE A 290 -36.98 15.61 -29.65
C ILE A 290 -37.87 14.61 -30.40
N PRO A 291 -37.58 14.31 -31.67
CA PRO A 291 -38.24 13.25 -32.41
C PRO A 291 -38.13 11.88 -31.72
N SER A 292 -39.02 10.94 -32.07
CA SER A 292 -38.92 9.54 -31.65
C SER A 292 -37.55 8.98 -32.02
N ASP A 293 -36.94 8.24 -31.10
CA ASP A 293 -35.66 7.55 -31.23
C ASP A 293 -34.46 8.44 -31.57
N GLU A 294 -34.57 9.74 -31.30
CA GLU A 294 -33.49 10.71 -31.48
C GLU A 294 -32.91 11.22 -30.15
N VAL A 295 -31.69 11.74 -30.25
CA VAL A 295 -30.98 12.44 -29.16
C VAL A 295 -30.72 13.88 -29.59
N ARG A 296 -30.91 14.83 -28.65
CA ARG A 296 -30.57 16.25 -28.82
C ARG A 296 -29.76 16.73 -27.62
N THR A 297 -28.70 17.48 -27.89
CA THR A 297 -27.86 18.07 -26.84
C THR A 297 -28.32 19.50 -26.55
N LEU A 298 -28.48 19.83 -25.27
CA LEU A 298 -28.63 21.19 -24.78
C LEU A 298 -27.35 21.63 -24.08
N SER A 299 -26.83 22.80 -24.46
CA SER A 299 -25.58 23.37 -23.91
C SER A 299 -25.88 24.64 -23.10
N PHE A 300 -25.18 24.82 -21.99
CA PHE A 300 -25.27 25.99 -21.12
C PHE A 300 -23.88 26.44 -20.71
N ASP A 301 -23.63 27.75 -20.71
CA ASP A 301 -22.31 28.31 -20.40
C ASP A 301 -22.47 29.51 -19.47
N GLN A 302 -21.70 29.51 -18.38
CA GLN A 302 -21.75 30.55 -17.35
C GLN A 302 -20.35 30.91 -16.85
N LYS A 303 -20.18 32.19 -16.51
CA LYS A 303 -19.02 32.69 -15.78
C LYS A 303 -19.48 33.10 -14.38
N LEU A 304 -18.86 32.50 -13.37
CA LEU A 304 -19.25 32.68 -11.98
C LEU A 304 -18.13 33.39 -11.25
N ALA A 305 -18.41 34.55 -10.66
CA ALA A 305 -17.40 35.30 -9.92
C ALA A 305 -17.09 34.62 -8.58
N ASP A 306 -15.81 34.62 -8.20
CA ASP A 306 -15.33 34.23 -6.86
C ASP A 306 -15.90 32.89 -6.36
N VAL A 307 -15.68 31.82 -7.13
CA VAL A 307 -16.15 30.48 -6.74
C VAL A 307 -15.26 29.88 -5.66
N ASN A 308 -15.86 29.07 -4.79
CA ASN A 308 -15.10 28.22 -3.87
C ASN A 308 -14.45 27.09 -4.66
N THR A 309 -13.12 27.09 -4.73
CA THR A 309 -12.37 26.10 -5.51
C THR A 309 -12.26 24.76 -4.79
N TRP A 310 -12.23 23.67 -5.56
CA TRP A 310 -12.04 22.31 -5.05
C TRP A 310 -10.56 21.92 -5.12
N THR A 311 -10.01 21.40 -4.01
CA THR A 311 -8.68 20.81 -3.87
C THR A 311 -8.71 19.70 -2.81
N SER A 312 -7.61 18.95 -2.62
CA SER A 312 -7.52 17.97 -1.52
C SER A 312 -7.44 18.60 -0.11
N GLU A 313 -7.08 19.89 -0.03
CA GLU A 313 -7.11 20.69 1.20
C GLU A 313 -8.51 21.29 1.45
N HIS A 314 -9.18 21.73 0.39
CA HIS A 314 -10.49 22.37 0.43
C HIS A 314 -11.46 21.67 -0.55
N PRO A 315 -12.12 20.56 -0.15
CA PRO A 315 -13.02 19.81 -1.03
C PRO A 315 -14.39 20.49 -1.18
N ASN A 316 -14.40 21.75 -1.62
CA ASN A 316 -15.63 22.52 -1.81
C ASN A 316 -16.46 21.93 -2.96
N LEU A 317 -17.68 21.52 -2.66
CA LEU A 317 -18.62 20.95 -3.62
C LEU A 317 -19.86 21.84 -3.76
N TYR A 318 -20.23 22.09 -5.01
CA TYR A 318 -21.54 22.60 -5.41
C TYR A 318 -22.44 21.42 -5.78
N LYS A 319 -23.75 21.61 -5.65
CA LYS A 319 -24.74 20.62 -6.10
C LYS A 319 -25.35 21.09 -7.42
N LEU A 320 -25.21 20.31 -8.47
CA LEU A 320 -25.95 20.48 -9.72
C LEU A 320 -27.25 19.68 -9.62
N LEU A 321 -28.40 20.34 -9.81
CA LEU A 321 -29.69 19.70 -10.00
C LEU A 321 -30.17 19.93 -11.42
N MET A 322 -30.45 18.87 -12.16
CA MET A 322 -31.00 18.90 -13.51
C MET A 322 -32.43 18.37 -13.46
N THR A 323 -33.41 19.23 -13.71
CA THR A 323 -34.83 18.88 -13.78
C THR A 323 -35.29 18.84 -15.22
N VAL A 324 -35.67 17.66 -15.70
CA VAL A 324 -36.27 17.48 -17.03
C VAL A 324 -37.79 17.53 -16.89
N LYS A 325 -38.42 18.41 -17.66
CA LYS A 325 -39.88 18.51 -17.79
C LYS A 325 -40.28 18.04 -19.18
N GLU A 326 -41.28 17.16 -19.24
CA GLU A 326 -41.92 16.76 -20.47
C GLU A 326 -43.26 17.49 -20.60
N ASN A 327 -43.43 18.29 -21.65
CA ASN A 327 -44.66 19.08 -21.88
C ASN A 327 -45.12 19.88 -20.64
N GLY A 328 -44.15 20.46 -19.92
CA GLY A 328 -44.36 21.29 -18.72
C GLY A 328 -44.48 20.51 -17.40
N LYS A 329 -44.58 19.18 -17.41
CA LYS A 329 -44.63 18.34 -16.21
C LYS A 329 -43.24 17.81 -15.87
N ILE A 330 -42.83 17.89 -14.61
CA ILE A 330 -41.56 17.30 -14.16
C ILE A 330 -41.59 15.80 -14.43
N ASN A 331 -40.61 15.34 -15.21
CA ASN A 331 -40.44 13.94 -15.59
C ASN A 331 -39.39 13.25 -14.70
N GLU A 332 -38.25 13.91 -14.52
CA GLU A 332 -37.16 13.45 -13.65
C GLU A 332 -36.28 14.59 -13.13
N ILE A 333 -35.61 14.32 -12.01
CA ILE A 333 -34.63 15.20 -11.37
C ILE A 333 -33.34 14.39 -11.14
N ILE A 334 -32.21 14.90 -11.62
CA ILE A 334 -30.89 14.26 -11.53
C ILE A 334 -29.93 15.17 -10.74
N PRO A 335 -29.36 14.70 -9.61
CA PRO A 335 -28.34 15.41 -8.86
C PRO A 335 -26.91 15.03 -9.32
N PHE A 336 -25.96 15.95 -9.22
CA PHE A 336 -24.52 15.66 -9.34
C PHE A 336 -23.67 16.65 -8.53
N ASN A 337 -22.46 16.25 -8.12
CA ASN A 337 -21.52 17.13 -7.42
C ASN A 337 -20.59 17.84 -8.40
N VAL A 338 -20.34 19.13 -8.19
CA VAL A 338 -19.46 19.94 -9.05
C VAL A 338 -18.37 20.59 -8.19
N GLY A 339 -17.11 20.44 -8.59
CA GLY A 339 -15.96 21.09 -7.95
C GLY A 339 -15.18 21.94 -8.95
N PHE A 340 -15.05 23.25 -8.69
CA PHE A 340 -14.33 24.16 -9.56
C PHE A 340 -12.83 24.04 -9.38
N ARG A 341 -12.10 23.64 -10.41
CA ARG A 341 -10.63 23.54 -10.38
C ARG A 341 -10.02 23.66 -11.78
N ARG A 342 -8.77 24.10 -11.86
CA ARG A 342 -8.01 24.15 -13.11
C ARG A 342 -6.77 23.28 -13.03
N ILE A 343 -6.53 22.50 -14.07
CA ILE A 343 -5.38 21.60 -14.22
C ILE A 343 -4.57 22.05 -15.43
N GLU A 344 -3.26 22.23 -15.27
CA GLU A 344 -2.39 22.68 -16.35
C GLU A 344 -0.99 22.08 -16.22
N ILE A 345 -0.29 21.86 -17.33
CA ILE A 345 1.16 21.59 -17.34
C ILE A 345 1.84 22.73 -18.09
N LYS A 346 2.78 23.41 -17.44
CA LYS A 346 3.47 24.57 -18.02
C LYS A 346 4.86 24.82 -17.43
N PRO A 347 5.75 25.51 -18.16
CA PRO A 347 7.06 25.89 -17.65
C PRO A 347 6.97 26.96 -16.54
N ILE A 348 7.95 26.97 -15.64
CA ILE A 348 8.19 28.02 -14.63
C ILE A 348 9.51 28.74 -14.87
N GLU A 349 9.68 29.94 -14.32
CA GLU A 349 10.91 30.74 -14.51
C GLU A 349 12.18 30.05 -13.98
N GLN A 350 12.06 29.24 -12.93
CA GLN A 350 13.18 28.51 -12.35
C GLN A 350 13.76 27.50 -13.35
N LYS A 351 15.09 27.50 -13.49
CA LYS A 351 15.81 26.63 -14.42
C LYS A 351 16.45 25.44 -13.72
N ALA A 352 16.47 24.32 -14.41
CA ALA A 352 17.25 23.14 -14.05
C ALA A 352 18.74 23.32 -14.39
N ALA A 353 19.58 22.39 -13.93
CA ALA A 353 21.02 22.39 -14.20
C ALA A 353 21.35 22.31 -15.71
N ASN A 354 20.45 21.76 -16.52
CA ASN A 354 20.59 21.72 -17.98
C ASN A 354 20.29 23.07 -18.68
N GLY A 355 19.94 24.13 -17.94
CA GLY A 355 19.65 25.46 -18.45
C GLY A 355 18.22 25.68 -18.96
N LYS A 356 17.37 24.65 -18.98
CA LYS A 356 15.95 24.75 -19.37
C LYS A 356 15.05 25.08 -18.17
N PRO A 357 13.92 25.79 -18.38
CA PRO A 357 12.85 25.93 -17.39
C PRO A 357 12.38 24.57 -16.87
N TYR A 358 12.05 24.47 -15.58
CA TYR A 358 11.28 23.33 -15.08
C TYR A 358 9.86 23.37 -15.66
N VAL A 359 9.32 22.20 -15.99
CA VAL A 359 7.92 22.02 -16.40
C VAL A 359 7.17 21.35 -15.25
N CYS A 360 6.07 21.98 -14.81
CA CYS A 360 5.31 21.54 -13.64
C CYS A 360 3.82 21.39 -13.99
N LEU A 361 3.16 20.44 -13.32
CA LEU A 361 1.73 20.31 -13.19
C LEU A 361 1.23 21.32 -12.15
N PHE A 362 0.14 22.01 -12.47
CA PHE A 362 -0.52 22.99 -11.62
C PHE A 362 -1.96 22.60 -11.35
N ILE A 363 -2.37 22.73 -10.10
CA ILE A 363 -3.77 22.70 -9.68
C ILE A 363 -4.10 24.06 -9.09
N ASN A 364 -5.10 24.75 -9.66
CA ASN A 364 -5.51 26.10 -9.25
C ASN A 364 -4.32 27.08 -9.15
N GLY A 365 -3.38 26.99 -10.11
CA GLY A 365 -2.20 27.85 -10.16
C GLY A 365 -1.07 27.48 -9.20
N GLN A 366 -1.13 26.33 -8.50
CA GLN A 366 -0.09 25.86 -7.57
C GLN A 366 0.58 24.55 -8.02
N PRO A 367 1.93 24.44 -7.98
CA PRO A 367 2.68 23.23 -8.35
C PRO A 367 2.80 22.26 -7.16
N LEU A 368 1.68 21.64 -6.79
CA LEU A 368 1.60 20.84 -5.57
C LEU A 368 2.37 19.51 -5.63
N LYS A 369 2.63 18.91 -4.46
CA LYS A 369 3.19 17.55 -4.32
C LYS A 369 2.07 16.52 -4.11
N LEU A 370 2.10 15.46 -4.90
CA LEU A 370 1.23 14.30 -4.84
C LEU A 370 1.77 13.33 -3.78
N LYS A 371 1.07 13.26 -2.65
CA LYS A 371 1.35 12.37 -1.51
C LYS A 371 0.42 11.17 -1.67
N GLY A 372 0.78 10.29 -2.59
CA GLY A 372 -0.09 9.27 -3.12
C GLY A 372 0.16 7.87 -2.56
N VAL A 373 -0.84 7.01 -2.70
CA VAL A 373 -0.78 5.55 -2.52
C VAL A 373 -1.56 4.83 -3.62
N ASN A 374 -1.11 3.64 -4.02
CA ASN A 374 -1.84 2.72 -4.89
C ASN A 374 -2.85 1.93 -4.05
N ILE A 375 -4.06 1.68 -4.54
CA ILE A 375 -5.08 0.92 -3.81
C ILE A 375 -5.83 -0.09 -4.69
N HIS A 376 -5.73 -1.37 -4.31
CA HIS A 376 -6.60 -2.44 -4.79
C HIS A 376 -7.92 -2.50 -4.03
N GLU A 377 -8.99 -2.91 -4.70
CA GLU A 377 -10.23 -3.35 -4.04
C GLU A 377 -9.98 -4.71 -3.37
N HIS A 378 -9.64 -4.69 -2.07
CA HIS A 378 -9.45 -5.92 -1.28
C HIS A 378 -10.22 -5.89 0.04
N ASN A 379 -10.98 -6.95 0.29
CA ASN A 379 -11.59 -7.27 1.55
C ASN A 379 -11.23 -8.72 1.94
N PRO A 380 -10.62 -8.94 3.12
CA PRO A 380 -10.20 -10.28 3.53
C PRO A 380 -11.33 -11.32 3.57
N SER A 381 -12.58 -10.89 3.76
CA SER A 381 -13.75 -11.79 3.90
C SER A 381 -14.53 -11.99 2.60
N THR A 382 -14.51 -11.01 1.68
CA THR A 382 -15.38 -11.00 0.49
C THR A 382 -14.62 -10.91 -0.83
N GLY A 383 -13.28 -10.95 -0.79
CA GLY A 383 -12.43 -10.83 -1.97
C GLY A 383 -12.42 -9.41 -2.50
N HIS A 384 -12.79 -9.22 -3.77
CA HIS A 384 -12.78 -7.91 -4.42
C HIS A 384 -13.96 -7.01 -4.03
N TYR A 385 -14.98 -7.52 -3.33
CA TYR A 385 -16.09 -6.68 -2.87
C TYR A 385 -15.69 -5.88 -1.63
N VAL A 386 -15.53 -4.57 -1.78
CA VAL A 386 -15.25 -3.64 -0.68
C VAL A 386 -16.54 -2.90 -0.30
N THR A 387 -16.88 -2.92 1.00
CA THR A 387 -18.06 -2.20 1.50
C THR A 387 -17.78 -0.71 1.65
N GLU A 388 -18.81 0.13 1.62
CA GLU A 388 -18.64 1.57 1.87
C GLU A 388 -18.01 1.85 3.24
N GLU A 389 -18.33 1.05 4.27
CA GLU A 389 -17.71 1.16 5.60
C GLU A 389 -16.20 0.98 5.53
N LEU A 390 -15.73 -0.03 4.80
CA LEU A 390 -14.32 -0.31 4.62
C LEU A 390 -13.63 0.79 3.79
N MET A 391 -14.27 1.28 2.72
CA MET A 391 -13.77 2.44 1.96
C MET A 391 -13.60 3.68 2.86
N ARG A 392 -14.60 3.98 3.71
CA ARG A 392 -14.53 5.12 4.65
C ARG A 392 -13.39 4.95 5.65
N ARG A 393 -13.14 3.72 6.12
CA ARG A 393 -11.98 3.42 6.98
C ARG A 393 -10.66 3.64 6.25
N ASP A 394 -10.58 3.24 4.99
CA ASP A 394 -9.40 3.49 4.15
C ASP A 394 -9.13 5.00 4.02
N PHE A 395 -10.14 5.79 3.65
CA PHE A 395 -10.01 7.24 3.56
C PHE A 395 -9.65 7.91 4.88
N GLU A 396 -10.23 7.45 6.00
CA GLU A 396 -9.92 7.99 7.33
C GLU A 396 -8.44 7.86 7.62
N LEU A 397 -7.90 6.65 7.48
CA LEU A 397 -6.50 6.38 7.71
C LEU A 397 -5.61 7.17 6.74
N MET A 398 -5.98 7.27 5.46
CA MET A 398 -5.22 8.05 4.48
C MET A 398 -5.10 9.52 4.88
N LYS A 399 -6.23 10.18 5.20
CA LYS A 399 -6.24 11.60 5.59
C LYS A 399 -5.49 11.83 6.91
N GLN A 400 -5.62 10.92 7.87
CA GLN A 400 -4.91 10.97 9.15
C GLN A 400 -3.39 10.80 9.01
N HIS A 401 -2.90 10.22 7.90
CA HIS A 401 -1.47 10.04 7.62
C HIS A 401 -0.97 10.91 6.46
N ASN A 402 -1.62 12.06 6.25
CA ASN A 402 -1.21 13.12 5.32
C ASN A 402 -1.23 12.76 3.82
N LEU A 403 -1.89 11.67 3.44
CA LEU A 403 -2.09 11.33 2.02
C LEU A 403 -3.12 12.27 1.39
N ASN A 404 -2.89 12.64 0.13
CA ASN A 404 -3.74 13.59 -0.62
C ASN A 404 -4.14 13.11 -2.02
N SER A 405 -3.68 11.94 -2.44
CA SER A 405 -3.93 11.37 -3.76
C SER A 405 -4.00 9.84 -3.68
N VAL A 406 -4.75 9.23 -4.58
CA VAL A 406 -4.82 7.77 -4.76
C VAL A 406 -4.68 7.41 -6.24
N ARG A 407 -3.98 6.32 -6.53
CA ARG A 407 -3.97 5.68 -7.85
C ARG A 407 -4.78 4.39 -7.77
N LEU A 408 -5.70 4.22 -8.71
CA LEU A 408 -6.61 3.08 -8.74
C LEU A 408 -5.93 1.93 -9.49
N CYS A 409 -5.04 1.22 -8.80
CA CYS A 409 -4.31 0.10 -9.37
C CYS A 409 -5.24 -1.13 -9.53
N HIS A 410 -5.43 -1.70 -10.72
CA HIS A 410 -5.11 -1.16 -12.04
C HIS A 410 -6.37 -1.17 -12.90
N TYR A 411 -7.39 -0.47 -12.40
CA TYR A 411 -8.75 -0.48 -12.94
C TYR A 411 -9.65 0.58 -12.27
N PRO A 412 -10.78 0.95 -12.90
CA PRO A 412 -11.76 1.84 -12.27
C PRO A 412 -12.42 1.16 -11.06
N GLN A 413 -12.61 1.89 -9.95
CA GLN A 413 -13.26 1.37 -8.74
C GLN A 413 -14.79 1.58 -8.76
N ASP A 414 -15.49 1.15 -7.69
CA ASP A 414 -16.93 1.42 -7.52
C ASP A 414 -17.28 2.92 -7.55
N ARG A 415 -18.50 3.25 -7.96
CA ARG A 415 -19.01 4.63 -8.09
C ARG A 415 -18.83 5.38 -6.76
N ARG A 416 -19.12 4.71 -5.64
CA ARG A 416 -19.09 5.33 -4.33
C ARG A 416 -17.69 5.76 -3.92
N PHE A 417 -16.65 5.09 -4.42
CA PHE A 417 -15.26 5.46 -4.15
C PHE A 417 -14.95 6.88 -4.65
N TYR A 418 -15.33 7.23 -5.89
CA TYR A 418 -15.10 8.56 -6.47
C TYR A 418 -15.89 9.64 -5.73
N GLU A 419 -17.14 9.35 -5.36
CA GLU A 419 -17.96 10.28 -4.57
C GLU A 419 -17.34 10.56 -3.20
N LEU A 420 -16.77 9.54 -2.54
CA LEU A 420 -16.05 9.71 -1.28
C LEU A 420 -14.74 10.51 -1.49
N CYS A 421 -14.00 10.30 -2.57
CA CYS A 421 -12.83 11.13 -2.91
C CYS A 421 -13.20 12.60 -3.13
N ASP A 422 -14.34 12.87 -3.78
CA ASP A 422 -14.86 14.22 -3.96
C ASP A 422 -15.20 14.87 -2.61
N GLU A 423 -15.90 14.13 -1.74
CA GLU A 423 -16.37 14.54 -0.41
C GLU A 423 -15.20 14.80 0.56
N TYR A 424 -14.17 13.95 0.53
CA TYR A 424 -13.05 13.96 1.48
C TYR A 424 -11.78 14.65 0.96
N GLY A 425 -11.75 15.00 -0.32
CA GLY A 425 -10.64 15.70 -0.95
C GLY A 425 -9.41 14.81 -1.09
N LEU A 426 -9.46 13.89 -2.05
CA LEU A 426 -8.28 13.21 -2.59
C LEU A 426 -8.27 13.36 -4.11
N TYR A 427 -7.09 13.63 -4.66
CA TYR A 427 -6.89 13.55 -6.11
C TYR A 427 -6.91 12.08 -6.55
N VAL A 428 -7.59 11.80 -7.65
CA VAL A 428 -7.71 10.43 -8.19
C VAL A 428 -6.94 10.35 -9.51
N TYR A 429 -6.04 9.38 -9.56
CA TYR A 429 -5.43 8.88 -10.78
C TYR A 429 -6.23 7.65 -11.21
N ASP A 430 -7.20 7.88 -12.10
CA ASP A 430 -8.14 6.87 -12.58
C ASP A 430 -7.51 6.08 -13.72
N GLU A 431 -7.61 4.76 -13.69
CA GLU A 431 -6.85 3.87 -14.58
C GLU A 431 -7.75 2.87 -15.28
N ALA A 432 -7.57 2.74 -16.60
CA ALA A 432 -8.32 1.78 -17.38
C ALA A 432 -7.94 0.36 -16.96
N ASN A 433 -8.91 -0.56 -16.98
CA ASN A 433 -8.72 -1.97 -16.62
C ASN A 433 -7.94 -2.70 -17.73
N VAL A 434 -6.68 -2.35 -17.96
CA VAL A 434 -5.85 -2.90 -19.03
C VAL A 434 -4.48 -3.23 -18.46
N GLU A 435 -4.26 -4.52 -18.22
CA GLU A 435 -2.96 -5.08 -17.89
C GLU A 435 -2.76 -6.44 -18.57
N SER A 436 -1.67 -6.56 -19.32
CA SER A 436 -1.32 -7.79 -20.04
C SER A 436 0.11 -8.21 -19.74
N HIS A 437 0.52 -8.13 -18.47
CA HIS A 437 1.89 -8.36 -18.02
C HIS A 437 2.45 -9.71 -18.49
N GLY A 438 1.63 -10.77 -18.51
CA GLY A 438 2.04 -12.10 -18.97
C GLY A 438 2.45 -12.19 -20.45
N MET A 439 2.20 -11.15 -21.25
CA MET A 439 2.68 -11.04 -22.64
C MET A 439 4.00 -10.28 -22.77
N TYR A 440 4.45 -9.61 -21.70
CA TYR A 440 5.59 -8.71 -21.67
C TYR A 440 5.49 -7.60 -22.75
N TYR A 441 6.64 -7.05 -23.16
CA TYR A 441 6.70 -5.72 -23.78
C TYR A 441 7.30 -5.72 -25.20
N ASP A 442 7.41 -6.88 -25.84
CA ASP A 442 7.97 -6.99 -27.20
C ASP A 442 7.05 -6.31 -28.23
N LEU A 443 7.57 -5.29 -28.93
CA LEU A 443 6.81 -4.53 -29.93
C LEU A 443 6.63 -5.25 -31.27
N ARG A 444 7.20 -6.43 -31.49
CA ARG A 444 6.88 -7.23 -32.68
C ARG A 444 5.39 -7.57 -32.72
N LYS A 445 4.83 -7.69 -33.93
CA LYS A 445 3.42 -8.09 -34.10
C LYS A 445 3.16 -9.41 -33.36
N GLY A 446 2.21 -9.39 -32.42
CA GLY A 446 1.85 -10.56 -31.61
C GLY A 446 2.73 -10.79 -30.37
N GLY A 447 3.70 -9.91 -30.09
CA GLY A 447 4.45 -9.89 -28.82
C GLY A 447 3.58 -9.31 -27.70
N SER A 448 3.61 -7.98 -27.53
CA SER A 448 2.75 -7.26 -26.60
C SER A 448 1.35 -7.02 -27.17
N LEU A 449 0.31 -7.12 -26.33
CA LEU A 449 -1.05 -6.76 -26.71
C LEU A 449 -1.24 -5.25 -26.87
N GLY A 450 -0.40 -4.42 -26.26
CA GLY A 450 -0.35 -2.98 -26.48
C GLY A 450 0.02 -2.58 -27.92
N ASN A 451 0.68 -3.48 -28.69
CA ASN A 451 1.03 -3.27 -30.09
C ASN A 451 0.38 -4.29 -31.05
N ASN A 452 -0.72 -4.92 -30.66
CA ASN A 452 -1.44 -5.87 -31.52
C ASN A 452 -2.80 -5.32 -31.97
N PRO A 453 -2.97 -4.88 -33.23
CA PRO A 453 -4.20 -4.22 -33.69
C PRO A 453 -5.49 -5.04 -33.55
N GLU A 454 -5.43 -6.38 -33.51
CA GLU A 454 -6.61 -7.22 -33.28
C GLU A 454 -7.24 -6.98 -31.89
N TRP A 455 -6.44 -6.46 -30.95
CA TRP A 455 -6.84 -6.12 -29.60
C TRP A 455 -7.22 -4.64 -29.43
N LEU A 456 -7.26 -3.83 -30.50
CA LEU A 456 -7.65 -2.42 -30.39
C LEU A 456 -9.05 -2.27 -29.81
N LYS A 457 -10.03 -3.06 -30.28
CA LYS A 457 -11.42 -2.99 -29.82
C LYS A 457 -11.54 -3.16 -28.29
N PRO A 458 -10.99 -4.21 -27.66
CA PRO A 458 -11.04 -4.35 -26.20
C PRO A 458 -10.23 -3.28 -25.45
N HIS A 459 -9.12 -2.77 -25.97
CA HIS A 459 -8.42 -1.63 -25.34
C HIS A 459 -9.28 -0.36 -25.38
N MET A 460 -9.93 -0.08 -26.51
CA MET A 460 -10.83 1.07 -26.67
C MET A 460 -12.06 0.94 -25.77
N ASP A 461 -12.71 -0.22 -25.69
CA ASP A 461 -13.86 -0.44 -24.83
C ASP A 461 -13.56 -0.08 -23.37
N ARG A 462 -12.47 -0.63 -22.80
CA ARG A 462 -12.04 -0.37 -21.42
C ARG A 462 -11.68 1.10 -21.18
N THR A 463 -11.05 1.75 -22.15
CA THR A 463 -10.71 3.19 -22.08
C THR A 463 -11.98 4.06 -22.11
N ILE A 464 -12.91 3.76 -23.02
CA ILE A 464 -14.16 4.50 -23.19
C ILE A 464 -15.06 4.32 -21.97
N ASN A 465 -15.18 3.09 -21.45
CA ASN A 465 -15.96 2.78 -20.26
C ASN A 465 -15.50 3.62 -19.05
N MET A 466 -14.18 3.64 -18.78
CA MET A 466 -13.59 4.46 -17.71
C MET A 466 -13.93 5.95 -17.89
N PHE A 467 -13.60 6.51 -19.06
CA PHE A 467 -13.77 7.94 -19.31
C PHE A 467 -15.24 8.36 -19.21
N GLU A 468 -16.14 7.70 -19.94
CA GLU A 468 -17.53 8.13 -20.04
C GLU A 468 -18.26 8.03 -18.69
N ARG A 469 -17.91 7.04 -17.87
CA ARG A 469 -18.44 6.88 -16.52
C ARG A 469 -17.95 7.98 -15.58
N ASN A 470 -16.65 8.31 -15.63
CA ASN A 470 -15.98 9.06 -14.57
C ASN A 470 -15.63 10.53 -14.94
N LYS A 471 -15.87 10.97 -16.19
CA LYS A 471 -15.50 12.29 -16.73
C LYS A 471 -15.90 13.51 -15.89
N ASN A 472 -16.97 13.40 -15.11
CA ASN A 472 -17.56 14.50 -14.37
C ASN A 472 -17.04 14.64 -12.92
N TYR A 473 -16.35 13.64 -12.36
CA TYR A 473 -15.90 13.70 -10.98
C TYR A 473 -14.82 14.78 -10.76
N PRO A 474 -14.97 15.65 -9.73
CA PRO A 474 -13.95 16.63 -9.37
C PRO A 474 -12.67 16.00 -8.81
N SER A 475 -12.72 14.84 -8.18
CA SER A 475 -11.53 14.13 -7.70
C SER A 475 -10.64 13.60 -8.81
N VAL A 476 -11.22 13.13 -9.92
CA VAL A 476 -10.47 12.61 -11.07
C VAL A 476 -9.59 13.71 -11.64
N THR A 477 -8.28 13.53 -11.50
CA THR A 477 -7.25 14.53 -11.84
C THR A 477 -6.36 14.04 -12.97
N PHE A 478 -6.18 12.73 -13.09
CA PHE A 478 -5.36 12.09 -14.11
C PHE A 478 -6.11 10.91 -14.73
N TRP A 479 -5.83 10.66 -16.00
CA TRP A 479 -6.21 9.42 -16.68
C TRP A 479 -4.97 8.56 -16.90
N SER A 480 -5.05 7.27 -16.55
CA SER A 480 -4.06 6.25 -16.90
C SER A 480 -4.62 5.34 -17.98
N LEU A 481 -3.79 5.03 -18.99
CA LEU A 481 -4.20 4.13 -20.07
C LEU A 481 -4.23 2.64 -19.65
N GLY A 482 -3.64 2.30 -18.50
CA GLY A 482 -3.48 0.94 -18.01
C GLY A 482 -2.16 0.75 -17.26
N ASN A 483 -1.77 -0.49 -17.03
CA ASN A 483 -0.55 -0.87 -16.33
C ASN A 483 0.17 -2.00 -17.07
N GLU A 484 1.50 -1.98 -17.11
CA GLU A 484 2.36 -3.10 -17.54
C GLU A 484 1.85 -3.95 -18.73
N ALA A 485 1.32 -3.30 -19.77
CA ALA A 485 0.73 -3.98 -20.94
C ALA A 485 1.57 -3.80 -22.23
N GLY A 486 2.84 -3.40 -22.07
CA GLY A 486 3.73 -2.94 -23.15
C GLY A 486 3.28 -1.60 -23.73
N ASN A 487 3.82 -1.16 -24.87
CA ASN A 487 3.39 0.09 -25.52
C ASN A 487 3.10 -0.18 -27.00
N GLY A 488 2.58 0.79 -27.74
CA GLY A 488 2.43 0.68 -29.20
C GLY A 488 1.08 1.14 -29.72
N TYR A 489 0.69 0.61 -30.89
CA TYR A 489 -0.45 1.06 -31.68
C TYR A 489 -1.74 1.23 -30.87
N ASN A 490 -2.11 0.26 -30.03
CA ASN A 490 -3.35 0.34 -29.26
C ASN A 490 -3.29 1.48 -28.23
N PHE A 491 -2.17 1.64 -27.53
CA PHE A 491 -1.96 2.74 -26.58
C PHE A 491 -1.86 4.11 -27.25
N TYR A 492 -1.35 4.19 -28.48
CA TYR A 492 -1.37 5.43 -29.25
C TYR A 492 -2.81 5.83 -29.60
N GLN A 493 -3.67 4.87 -29.98
CA GLN A 493 -5.07 5.14 -30.29
C GLN A 493 -5.86 5.54 -29.04
N THR A 494 -5.70 4.82 -27.92
CA THR A 494 -6.40 5.16 -26.67
C THR A 494 -5.95 6.50 -26.12
N TYR A 495 -4.66 6.83 -26.18
CA TYR A 495 -4.14 8.15 -25.84
C TYR A 495 -4.79 9.25 -26.68
N LEU A 496 -4.74 9.14 -28.01
CA LEU A 496 -5.29 10.15 -28.92
C LEU A 496 -6.80 10.34 -28.71
N TRP A 497 -7.53 9.25 -28.54
CA TRP A 497 -8.96 9.30 -28.26
C TRP A 497 -9.25 10.01 -26.93
N LEU A 498 -8.53 9.67 -25.86
CA LEU A 498 -8.78 10.24 -24.54
C LEU A 498 -8.41 11.73 -24.51
N LYS A 499 -7.29 12.13 -25.14
CA LYS A 499 -6.94 13.54 -25.32
C LYS A 499 -8.04 14.30 -26.05
N GLU A 500 -8.57 13.76 -27.14
CA GLU A 500 -9.66 14.38 -27.89
C GLU A 500 -10.94 14.49 -27.06
N ALA A 501 -11.27 13.46 -26.27
CA ALA A 501 -12.48 13.41 -25.46
C ALA A 501 -12.47 14.42 -24.29
N ASP A 502 -11.32 14.68 -23.67
CA ASP A 502 -11.24 15.55 -22.48
C ASP A 502 -10.75 16.99 -22.77
N LYS A 503 -10.19 17.29 -23.96
CA LYS A 503 -9.56 18.60 -24.25
C LYS A 503 -10.48 19.80 -24.04
N GLU A 504 -11.77 19.67 -24.39
CA GLU A 504 -12.76 20.74 -24.26
C GLU A 504 -13.48 20.73 -22.90
N LEU A 505 -13.29 19.67 -22.11
CA LEU A 505 -13.81 19.52 -20.75
C LEU A 505 -12.81 20.07 -19.74
N MET A 506 -12.08 19.19 -19.05
CA MET A 506 -11.13 19.57 -18.01
C MET A 506 -9.67 19.53 -18.48
N ASN A 507 -9.41 18.99 -19.68
CA ASN A 507 -8.09 18.83 -20.28
C ASN A 507 -7.09 18.15 -19.31
N ARG A 508 -7.50 17.04 -18.69
CA ARG A 508 -6.68 16.34 -17.70
C ARG A 508 -5.45 15.70 -18.37
N PRO A 509 -4.32 15.56 -17.64
CA PRO A 509 -3.19 14.78 -18.10
C PRO A 509 -3.55 13.31 -18.32
N VAL A 510 -3.07 12.76 -19.42
CA VAL A 510 -3.17 11.34 -19.77
C VAL A 510 -1.78 10.73 -19.67
N ASN A 511 -1.64 9.72 -18.85
CA ASN A 511 -0.36 9.17 -18.46
C ASN A 511 -0.32 7.66 -18.72
N TYR A 512 0.87 7.15 -18.98
CA TYR A 512 1.08 5.71 -19.08
C TYR A 512 2.56 5.38 -18.82
N GLU A 513 2.82 4.50 -17.86
CA GLU A 513 4.19 4.30 -17.39
C GLU A 513 5.08 3.62 -18.45
N ARG A 514 4.55 2.61 -19.17
CA ARG A 514 5.29 1.92 -20.23
C ARG A 514 5.53 2.77 -21.47
N ALA A 515 4.92 3.96 -21.58
CA ALA A 515 5.31 4.95 -22.59
C ALA A 515 6.70 5.53 -22.30
N GLN A 516 7.18 5.46 -21.05
CA GLN A 516 8.44 6.07 -20.62
C GLN A 516 8.52 7.54 -21.10
N TRP A 517 9.50 7.87 -21.96
CA TRP A 517 9.71 9.22 -22.50
C TRP A 517 9.00 9.46 -23.84
N GLU A 518 8.22 8.51 -24.36
CA GLU A 518 7.43 8.69 -25.58
C GLU A 518 6.35 9.77 -25.42
N TRP A 519 5.76 10.19 -26.53
CA TRP A 519 4.83 11.32 -26.59
C TRP A 519 3.41 10.99 -26.06
N ASN A 520 3.07 9.72 -25.90
CA ASN A 520 1.76 9.25 -25.42
C ASN A 520 1.65 9.20 -23.89
N SER A 521 2.29 10.14 -23.20
CA SER A 521 2.17 10.37 -21.74
C SER A 521 2.49 11.83 -21.41
N ASP A 522 1.57 12.55 -20.78
CA ASP A 522 1.71 13.98 -20.44
C ASP A 522 2.67 14.22 -19.26
N MET A 523 2.86 13.21 -18.41
CA MET A 523 3.84 13.18 -17.31
C MET A 523 4.78 11.99 -17.45
N TYR A 524 5.97 12.08 -16.83
CA TYR A 524 6.88 10.94 -16.71
C TYR A 524 6.61 10.25 -15.37
N VAL A 525 6.07 9.03 -15.41
CA VAL A 525 5.46 8.37 -14.25
C VAL A 525 6.11 7.01 -13.92
N PRO A 526 7.44 6.91 -13.78
CA PRO A 526 8.17 5.64 -13.69
C PRO A 526 7.74 4.81 -12.47
N GLN A 527 8.04 3.52 -12.47
CA GLN A 527 7.94 2.68 -11.27
C GLN A 527 9.31 2.54 -10.56
N TYR A 528 9.28 2.53 -9.23
CA TYR A 528 10.38 2.20 -8.30
C TYR A 528 11.71 2.98 -8.41
N PRO A 529 11.72 4.32 -8.60
CA PRO A 529 12.97 5.08 -8.57
C PRO A 529 13.54 5.21 -7.16
N GLY A 530 14.85 5.03 -7.01
CA GLY A 530 15.58 5.33 -5.77
C GLY A 530 15.81 6.83 -5.51
N ALA A 531 16.30 7.18 -4.32
CA ALA A 531 16.56 8.58 -3.95
C ALA A 531 17.60 9.26 -4.86
N ASP A 532 18.69 8.55 -5.21
CA ASP A 532 19.72 9.08 -6.12
C ASP A 532 19.19 9.36 -7.52
N TRP A 533 18.31 8.50 -8.03
CA TRP A 533 17.65 8.71 -9.32
C TRP A 533 16.79 9.99 -9.27
N LEU A 534 16.01 10.17 -8.20
CA LEU A 534 15.19 11.36 -8.00
C LEU A 534 16.06 12.62 -7.89
N GLU A 535 17.10 12.62 -7.06
CA GLU A 535 18.03 13.75 -6.93
C GLU A 535 18.64 14.13 -8.29
N ASN A 536 19.09 13.15 -9.08
CA ASN A 536 19.68 13.40 -10.40
C ASN A 536 18.65 13.93 -11.42
N THR A 537 17.47 13.31 -11.51
CA THR A 537 16.40 13.73 -12.43
C THR A 537 15.85 15.11 -12.06
N GLY A 538 15.65 15.36 -10.76
CA GLY A 538 15.22 16.65 -10.25
C GLY A 538 16.23 17.75 -10.57
N LYS A 539 17.52 17.51 -10.31
CA LYS A 539 18.59 18.48 -10.59
C LYS A 539 18.71 18.82 -12.07
N ASN A 540 18.68 17.80 -12.94
CA ASN A 540 18.88 17.96 -14.37
C ASN A 540 17.63 18.45 -15.09
N GLY A 541 16.45 18.36 -14.47
CA GLY A 541 15.18 18.74 -15.06
C GLY A 541 14.65 17.71 -16.06
N SER A 542 13.39 17.85 -16.43
CA SER A 542 12.65 17.01 -17.37
C SER A 542 11.79 17.88 -18.29
N ASP A 543 11.41 17.36 -19.46
CA ASP A 543 10.53 18.05 -20.41
C ASP A 543 9.05 18.11 -19.95
N ARG A 544 8.72 17.31 -18.93
CA ARG A 544 7.40 17.20 -18.30
C ARG A 544 7.52 16.88 -16.81
N PRO A 545 6.45 17.03 -16.01
CA PRO A 545 6.46 16.71 -14.59
C PRO A 545 6.78 15.24 -14.32
N VAL A 546 7.43 14.96 -13.19
CA VAL A 546 7.78 13.60 -12.76
C VAL A 546 7.03 13.26 -11.48
N ALA A 547 6.25 12.19 -11.51
CA ALA A 547 5.61 11.62 -10.33
C ALA A 547 5.50 10.09 -10.52
N PRO A 548 6.32 9.29 -9.81
CA PRO A 548 6.31 7.84 -9.97
C PRO A 548 4.92 7.25 -9.76
N SER A 549 4.48 6.40 -10.69
CA SER A 549 3.20 5.68 -10.58
C SER A 549 3.25 4.64 -9.45
N GLU A 550 4.44 4.12 -9.15
CA GLU A 550 4.75 3.29 -7.98
C GLU A 550 6.14 3.65 -7.44
N TYR A 551 6.31 3.68 -6.12
CA TYR A 551 7.61 3.76 -5.43
C TYR A 551 7.48 3.21 -4.01
N ALA A 552 8.61 2.99 -3.34
CA ALA A 552 8.66 2.61 -1.92
C ALA A 552 7.81 1.37 -1.59
N HIS A 553 8.07 0.25 -2.29
CA HIS A 553 7.36 -1.02 -2.14
C HIS A 553 7.25 -1.45 -0.66
N ALA A 554 6.03 -1.58 -0.12
CA ALA A 554 5.75 -1.71 1.30
C ALA A 554 5.52 -3.17 1.76
N MET A 555 6.00 -4.15 0.99
CA MET A 555 5.92 -5.58 1.33
C MET A 555 6.56 -5.94 2.67
N GLY A 556 5.69 -6.33 3.61
CA GLY A 556 6.06 -6.59 5.00
C GLY A 556 6.79 -5.40 5.65
N ASN A 557 7.81 -5.71 6.42
CA ASN A 557 8.72 -4.76 7.06
C ASN A 557 9.66 -4.09 6.04
N SER A 558 9.18 -3.00 5.43
CA SER A 558 9.81 -2.33 4.29
C SER A 558 9.77 -0.79 4.41
N THR A 559 9.69 -0.06 3.28
CA THR A 559 9.57 1.40 3.18
C THR A 559 10.78 2.16 3.79
N GLY A 560 11.95 1.54 3.71
CA GLY A 560 13.23 2.13 4.09
C GLY A 560 13.65 3.25 3.13
N ASN A 561 14.28 4.27 3.69
CA ASN A 561 14.78 5.48 3.04
C ASN A 561 13.73 6.29 2.26
N LEU A 562 12.46 6.21 2.67
CA LEU A 562 11.38 7.04 2.12
C LEU A 562 11.69 8.54 2.28
N TRP A 563 12.26 8.93 3.43
CA TRP A 563 12.69 10.31 3.67
C TRP A 563 13.72 10.79 2.64
N GLY A 564 14.70 9.97 2.26
CA GLY A 564 15.70 10.32 1.24
C GLY A 564 15.07 10.62 -0.12
N GLN A 565 14.06 9.84 -0.54
CA GLN A 565 13.31 10.11 -1.77
C GLN A 565 12.58 11.46 -1.69
N TRP A 566 11.94 11.75 -0.54
CA TRP A 566 11.18 12.97 -0.36
C TRP A 566 12.02 14.22 -0.15
N GLN A 567 13.25 14.10 0.36
CA GLN A 567 14.20 15.21 0.37
C GLN A 567 14.48 15.71 -1.05
N ALA A 568 14.70 14.81 -2.01
CA ALA A 568 14.84 15.18 -3.42
C ALA A 568 13.54 15.80 -3.97
N ILE A 569 12.38 15.17 -3.70
CA ILE A 569 11.07 15.65 -4.17
C ILE A 569 10.75 17.07 -3.66
N TYR A 570 11.05 17.37 -2.39
CA TYR A 570 10.84 18.71 -1.83
C TYR A 570 11.80 19.75 -2.39
N LYS A 571 13.00 19.33 -2.80
CA LYS A 571 14.05 20.21 -3.30
C LYS A 571 13.80 20.69 -4.74
N TYR A 572 13.24 19.84 -5.60
CA TYR A 572 13.11 20.13 -7.03
C TYR A 572 11.65 20.34 -7.47
N PRO A 573 11.34 21.37 -8.28
CA PRO A 573 9.97 21.66 -8.72
C PRO A 573 9.34 20.56 -9.60
N ASN A 574 10.09 20.02 -10.56
CA ASN A 574 9.59 19.03 -11.51
C ASN A 574 9.28 17.66 -10.88
N LEU A 575 9.84 17.36 -9.71
CA LEU A 575 9.51 16.17 -8.93
C LEU A 575 8.26 16.46 -8.08
N GLN A 576 7.10 15.96 -8.47
CA GLN A 576 5.83 16.33 -7.85
C GLN A 576 5.21 15.22 -7.00
N GLY A 577 6.04 14.42 -6.33
CA GLY A 577 5.58 13.35 -5.44
C GLY A 577 5.54 12.00 -6.15
N GLY A 578 4.60 11.12 -5.78
CA GLY A 578 4.45 9.76 -6.32
C GLY A 578 3.44 8.95 -5.52
N TYR A 579 3.24 7.68 -5.89
CA TYR A 579 2.26 6.78 -5.25
C TYR A 579 2.93 5.55 -4.63
N ILE A 580 2.84 5.40 -3.31
CA ILE A 580 3.43 4.26 -2.59
C ILE A 580 2.75 2.97 -3.06
N TRP A 581 3.51 1.89 -3.25
CA TRP A 581 2.97 0.55 -3.52
C TRP A 581 3.03 -0.30 -2.24
N ASP A 582 1.92 -0.63 -1.58
CA ASP A 582 0.55 -0.16 -1.84
C ASP A 582 -0.22 0.09 -0.52
N TRP A 583 -1.54 0.22 -0.60
CA TRP A 583 -2.36 0.55 0.55
C TRP A 583 -2.53 -0.62 1.51
N VAL A 584 -2.95 -1.79 1.04
CA VAL A 584 -3.47 -2.88 1.87
C VAL A 584 -2.94 -4.25 1.46
N ASP A 585 -2.47 -5.02 2.44
CA ASP A 585 -2.10 -6.42 2.23
C ASP A 585 -3.31 -7.22 1.73
N GLN A 586 -3.16 -7.93 0.61
CA GLN A 586 -4.27 -8.66 0.00
C GLN A 586 -4.52 -10.04 0.65
N GLY A 587 -4.25 -10.23 1.95
CA GLY A 587 -4.47 -11.51 2.64
C GLY A 587 -5.96 -11.87 2.80
N LEU A 588 -6.35 -13.13 2.56
CA LEU A 588 -7.72 -13.64 2.74
C LEU A 588 -7.91 -14.26 4.13
N LEU A 589 -9.02 -14.00 4.82
CA LEU A 589 -9.29 -14.58 6.14
C LEU A 589 -9.52 -16.08 6.03
N GLN A 590 -8.71 -16.88 6.72
CA GLN A 590 -8.91 -18.33 6.83
C GLN A 590 -8.78 -18.79 8.28
N LYS A 591 -9.20 -20.04 8.53
CA LYS A 591 -9.07 -20.71 9.83
C LYS A 591 -8.31 -22.01 9.66
N ASP A 592 -7.35 -22.26 10.55
CA ASP A 592 -6.66 -23.55 10.59
C ASP A 592 -7.54 -24.67 11.17
N GLU A 593 -7.01 -25.89 11.22
CA GLU A 593 -7.70 -27.07 11.76
C GLU A 593 -8.14 -26.92 13.23
N ASN A 594 -7.51 -26.02 13.98
CA ASN A 594 -7.83 -25.71 15.38
C ASN A 594 -8.77 -24.50 15.52
N GLY A 595 -9.25 -23.93 14.41
CA GLY A 595 -10.12 -22.77 14.37
C GLY A 595 -9.42 -21.43 14.62
N ARG A 596 -8.08 -21.38 14.60
CA ARG A 596 -7.33 -20.12 14.75
C ARG A 596 -7.31 -19.38 13.42
N GLU A 597 -7.58 -18.09 13.47
CA GLU A 597 -7.60 -17.23 12.28
C GLU A 597 -6.19 -16.91 11.81
N TYR A 598 -6.04 -16.85 10.49
CA TYR A 598 -4.82 -16.40 9.81
C TYR A 598 -5.15 -15.78 8.45
N TRP A 599 -4.20 -15.03 7.91
CA TRP A 599 -4.31 -14.44 6.58
C TRP A 599 -3.62 -15.34 5.56
N ALA A 600 -4.42 -15.96 4.70
CA ALA A 600 -3.93 -16.77 3.59
C ALA A 600 -3.48 -15.89 2.42
N TYR A 601 -2.47 -16.36 1.70
CA TYR A 601 -1.93 -15.74 0.49
C TYR A 601 -1.66 -16.82 -0.57
N GLY A 602 -1.00 -16.47 -1.68
CA GLY A 602 -0.81 -17.40 -2.79
C GLY A 602 -0.14 -18.70 -2.34
N GLY A 603 -0.62 -19.83 -2.87
CA GLY A 603 -0.11 -21.16 -2.52
C GLY A 603 -0.88 -21.85 -1.41
N ASP A 604 -1.71 -21.11 -0.64
CA ASP A 604 -2.55 -21.69 0.42
C ASP A 604 -3.84 -22.34 -0.10
N PHE A 605 -4.18 -22.15 -1.37
CA PHE A 605 -5.37 -22.67 -2.01
C PHE A 605 -5.03 -23.53 -3.22
N GLY A 606 -5.71 -24.68 -3.34
CA GLY A 606 -5.49 -25.63 -4.42
C GLY A 606 -4.23 -26.48 -4.24
N VAL A 607 -4.19 -27.63 -4.93
CA VAL A 607 -3.03 -28.52 -4.94
C VAL A 607 -2.20 -28.19 -6.17
N ASP A 608 -0.91 -27.89 -5.98
CA ASP A 608 0.05 -27.51 -7.02
C ASP A 608 -0.47 -26.40 -7.95
N ALA A 609 -1.30 -25.49 -7.41
CA ALA A 609 -1.79 -24.33 -8.15
C ALA A 609 -0.62 -23.36 -8.42
N PRO A 610 -0.60 -22.69 -9.58
CA PRO A 610 0.43 -21.71 -9.86
C PRO A 610 0.37 -20.58 -8.83
N SER A 611 1.54 -20.17 -8.32
CA SER A 611 1.62 -19.17 -7.27
C SER A 611 2.86 -18.28 -7.30
N ASP A 612 2.71 -17.05 -6.82
CA ASP A 612 3.82 -16.16 -6.45
C ASP A 612 3.90 -15.89 -4.93
N GLY A 613 3.22 -16.71 -4.11
CA GLY A 613 3.34 -16.68 -2.65
C GLY A 613 2.74 -15.42 -2.00
N ASN A 614 3.45 -14.86 -1.03
CA ASN A 614 3.04 -13.65 -0.31
C ASN A 614 3.32 -12.33 -1.06
N PHE A 615 3.65 -12.36 -2.35
CA PHE A 615 3.98 -11.15 -3.14
C PHE A 615 2.79 -10.18 -3.32
N LEU A 616 1.59 -10.55 -2.87
CA LEU A 616 0.39 -9.72 -2.75
C LEU A 616 0.25 -9.00 -1.39
N CYS A 617 1.16 -9.23 -0.45
CA CYS A 617 1.15 -8.63 0.89
C CYS A 617 2.07 -7.41 0.93
N ASN A 618 1.64 -6.34 0.26
CA ASN A 618 2.45 -5.16 -0.07
C ASN A 618 2.01 -3.87 0.64
N GLY A 619 1.10 -3.98 1.60
CA GLY A 619 0.35 -2.84 2.10
C GLY A 619 1.04 -2.04 3.19
N LEU A 620 0.71 -0.75 3.27
CA LEU A 620 0.94 0.07 4.47
C LEU A 620 0.01 -0.31 5.64
N VAL A 621 -1.04 -1.09 5.38
CA VAL A 621 -1.95 -1.66 6.38
C VAL A 621 -2.17 -3.15 6.15
N ASN A 622 -2.37 -3.90 7.23
CA ASN A 622 -2.80 -5.30 7.22
C ASN A 622 -4.19 -5.47 6.54
N PRO A 623 -4.63 -6.70 6.22
CA PRO A 623 -5.94 -6.92 5.58
C PRO A 623 -7.13 -6.34 6.36
N ASP A 624 -7.00 -6.27 7.69
CA ASP A 624 -7.96 -5.70 8.65
C ASP A 624 -7.82 -4.17 8.86
N ARG A 625 -7.00 -3.50 8.05
CA ARG A 625 -6.66 -2.06 8.13
C ARG A 625 -5.88 -1.67 9.39
N GLY A 626 -5.26 -2.63 10.08
CA GLY A 626 -4.25 -2.36 11.10
C GLY A 626 -2.99 -1.73 10.49
N PRO A 627 -2.59 -0.48 10.84
CA PRO A 627 -1.44 0.15 10.22
C PRO A 627 -0.13 -0.58 10.52
N HIS A 628 0.69 -0.78 9.50
CA HIS A 628 2.06 -1.22 9.68
C HIS A 628 2.89 -0.11 10.34
N PRO A 629 4.01 -0.43 11.03
CA PRO A 629 4.86 0.58 11.64
C PRO A 629 5.44 1.60 10.65
N ALA A 630 5.61 1.20 9.38
CA ALA A 630 6.03 2.09 8.29
C ALA A 630 5.11 3.32 8.11
N MET A 631 3.84 3.22 8.53
CA MET A 631 2.88 4.32 8.47
C MET A 631 3.33 5.55 9.29
N ALA A 632 4.11 5.37 10.34
CA ALA A 632 4.70 6.48 11.11
C ALA A 632 5.68 7.30 10.25
N GLU A 633 6.52 6.62 9.45
CA GLU A 633 7.45 7.26 8.52
C GLU A 633 6.66 7.97 7.40
N VAL A 634 5.64 7.33 6.82
CA VAL A 634 4.79 7.95 5.79
C VAL A 634 4.16 9.25 6.31
N LYS A 635 3.55 9.22 7.50
CA LYS A 635 2.94 10.41 8.12
C LYS A 635 3.92 11.55 8.27
N TYR A 636 5.12 11.29 8.78
CA TYR A 636 6.17 12.28 8.97
C TYR A 636 6.65 12.84 7.63
N VAL A 637 7.00 11.96 6.69
CA VAL A 637 7.56 12.36 5.40
C VAL A 637 6.54 13.19 4.60
N HIS A 638 5.25 12.86 4.68
CA HIS A 638 4.17 13.55 4.00
C HIS A 638 3.59 14.74 4.77
N GLN A 639 4.10 15.09 5.95
CA GLN A 639 3.49 16.18 6.72
C GLN A 639 3.59 17.56 6.02
N ASN A 640 2.57 18.39 6.21
CA ASN A 640 2.44 19.69 5.57
C ASN A 640 3.09 20.84 6.35
N VAL A 641 3.81 20.56 7.44
CA VAL A 641 4.59 21.55 8.21
C VAL A 641 6.01 21.04 8.38
N GLY A 642 6.98 21.75 7.82
CA GLY A 642 8.39 21.41 7.95
C GLY A 642 9.06 22.20 9.08
N PHE A 643 10.04 21.58 9.73
CA PHE A 643 10.88 22.21 10.74
C PHE A 643 12.35 22.05 10.37
N GLU A 644 13.15 23.07 10.67
CA GLU A 644 14.60 23.06 10.44
C GLU A 644 15.29 23.81 11.58
N ALA A 645 16.36 23.25 12.15
CA ALA A 645 17.18 23.95 13.13
C ALA A 645 18.12 24.93 12.43
N VAL A 646 17.92 26.23 12.64
CA VAL A 646 18.82 27.29 12.14
C VAL A 646 19.97 27.49 13.12
N ASP A 647 19.64 27.60 14.42
CA ASP A 647 20.59 27.59 15.52
C ASP A 647 19.93 26.92 16.73
N ALA A 648 20.15 25.61 16.88
CA ALA A 648 19.58 24.84 17.98
C ALA A 648 20.07 25.33 19.35
N ALA A 649 21.31 25.82 19.46
CA ALA A 649 21.87 26.31 20.72
C ALA A 649 21.16 27.59 21.20
N ALA A 650 20.83 28.48 20.28
CA ALA A 650 20.02 29.68 20.53
C ALA A 650 18.50 29.39 20.53
N GLY A 651 18.08 28.17 20.17
CA GLY A 651 16.68 27.77 20.06
C GLY A 651 15.95 28.36 18.87
N ILE A 652 16.65 28.69 17.77
CA ILE A 652 16.08 29.29 16.56
C ILE A 652 15.77 28.18 15.54
N PHE A 653 14.48 28.07 15.18
CA PHE A 653 13.97 27.08 14.24
C PHE A 653 13.20 27.76 13.12
N LYS A 654 13.38 27.30 11.87
CA LYS A 654 12.57 27.71 10.72
C LYS A 654 11.36 26.77 10.60
N ILE A 655 10.17 27.36 10.56
CA ILE A 655 8.91 26.65 10.35
C ILE A 655 8.42 26.98 8.95
N THR A 656 8.22 25.95 8.13
CA THR A 656 7.79 26.06 6.74
C THR A 656 6.37 25.54 6.57
N ASN A 657 5.49 26.36 6.01
CA ASN A 657 4.18 25.92 5.55
C ASN A 657 4.31 25.21 4.21
N ARG A 658 4.06 23.89 4.16
CA ARG A 658 4.08 23.10 2.93
C ARG A 658 2.68 22.88 2.34
N PHE A 659 1.62 23.42 2.94
CA PHE A 659 0.30 23.52 2.31
C PHE A 659 0.34 24.51 1.14
N TYR A 660 -0.52 24.28 0.14
CA TYR A 660 -0.62 25.12 -1.06
C TYR A 660 -1.81 26.07 -1.02
N PHE A 661 -2.85 25.74 -0.24
CA PHE A 661 -4.07 26.53 -0.15
C PHE A 661 -4.41 26.96 1.29
N THR A 662 -3.77 26.36 2.29
CA THR A 662 -4.04 26.59 3.72
C THR A 662 -2.96 27.44 4.40
N ASN A 663 -3.36 28.46 5.16
CA ASN A 663 -2.46 29.23 6.04
C ASN A 663 -2.28 28.52 7.39
N LEU A 664 -1.06 28.54 7.96
CA LEU A 664 -0.77 27.85 9.23
C LEU A 664 -1.51 28.40 10.45
N LYS A 665 -2.08 29.62 10.40
CA LYS A 665 -2.89 30.15 11.51
C LYS A 665 -4.15 29.33 11.80
N LYS A 666 -4.57 28.47 10.86
CA LYS A 666 -5.65 27.48 11.04
C LYS A 666 -5.31 26.42 12.10
N TYR A 667 -4.01 26.20 12.33
CA TYR A 667 -3.52 25.15 13.23
C TYR A 667 -2.88 25.74 14.49
N GLN A 668 -2.76 24.90 15.52
CA GLN A 668 -2.05 25.22 16.74
C GLN A 668 -0.69 24.51 16.74
N ILE A 669 0.39 25.28 16.78
CA ILE A 669 1.74 24.74 16.97
C ILE A 669 2.03 24.70 18.47
N HIS A 670 2.50 23.56 18.96
CA HIS A 670 3.00 23.34 20.32
C HIS A 670 4.50 23.10 20.23
N TYR A 671 5.25 23.66 21.18
CA TYR A 671 6.65 23.30 21.38
C TYR A 671 6.86 22.85 22.83
N ASN A 672 7.71 21.85 23.02
CA ASN A 672 8.12 21.37 24.34
C ASN A 672 9.65 21.26 24.39
N VAL A 673 10.24 21.72 25.48
CA VAL A 673 11.63 21.42 25.83
C VAL A 673 11.62 20.27 26.83
N LEU A 674 12.28 19.17 26.50
CA LEU A 674 12.32 17.96 27.31
C LEU A 674 13.73 17.75 27.87
N ALA A 675 13.82 17.20 29.08
CA ALA A 675 15.03 16.66 29.68
C ALA A 675 14.81 15.16 29.96
N ASN A 676 15.48 14.27 29.23
CA ASN A 676 15.25 12.81 29.29
C ASN A 676 13.76 12.41 29.19
N GLY A 677 13.02 13.04 28.27
CA GLY A 677 11.59 12.80 28.07
C GLY A 677 10.66 13.50 29.08
N LYS A 678 11.18 14.20 30.10
CA LYS A 678 10.36 15.04 30.98
C LYS A 678 10.25 16.45 30.42
N THR A 679 9.04 16.93 30.15
CA THR A 679 8.79 18.33 29.79
C THR A 679 9.22 19.27 30.92
N ILE A 680 10.15 20.16 30.64
CA ILE A 680 10.63 21.20 31.58
C ILE A 680 10.13 22.58 31.19
N LYS A 681 9.76 22.78 29.92
CA LYS A 681 9.18 24.00 29.40
C LYS A 681 8.33 23.66 28.18
N GLY A 682 7.32 24.46 27.89
CA GLY A 682 6.56 24.33 26.66
C GLY A 682 5.69 25.55 26.44
N GLY A 683 5.09 25.62 25.26
CA GLY A 683 4.20 26.70 24.89
C GLY A 683 3.41 26.39 23.64
N LYS A 684 2.41 27.23 23.39
CA LYS A 684 1.56 27.19 22.21
C LYS A 684 1.76 28.48 21.42
N VAL A 685 1.88 28.38 20.11
CA VAL A 685 1.98 29.52 19.21
C VAL A 685 1.10 29.31 17.98
N SER A 686 0.33 30.33 17.62
CA SER A 686 -0.31 30.40 16.30
C SER A 686 0.55 31.32 15.43
N LEU A 687 0.92 30.86 14.24
CA LEU A 687 1.78 31.59 13.32
C LEU A 687 1.03 31.85 12.02
N ASP A 688 0.91 33.13 11.65
CA ASP A 688 0.44 33.53 10.32
C ASP A 688 1.58 33.30 9.32
N ILE A 689 1.53 32.15 8.64
CA ILE A 689 2.48 31.75 7.60
C ILE A 689 1.65 31.33 6.40
N ALA A 690 1.70 32.15 5.35
CA ALA A 690 1.01 31.89 4.09
C ALA A 690 1.46 30.55 3.46
N PRO A 691 0.66 29.94 2.57
CA PRO A 691 1.06 28.76 1.81
C PRO A 691 2.47 28.89 1.22
N GLN A 692 3.28 27.84 1.31
CA GLN A 692 4.67 27.77 0.83
C GLN A 692 5.67 28.76 1.48
N ALA A 693 5.24 29.60 2.43
CA ALA A 693 6.12 30.54 3.14
C ALA A 693 6.82 29.88 4.35
N SER A 694 7.83 30.56 4.89
CA SER A 694 8.54 30.13 6.10
C SER A 694 8.72 31.29 7.08
N LYS A 695 8.85 30.98 8.37
CA LYS A 695 9.16 31.96 9.42
C LYS A 695 10.06 31.34 10.49
N GLU A 696 10.99 32.12 11.01
CA GLU A 696 11.77 31.72 12.17
C GLU A 696 10.97 31.89 13.47
N PHE A 697 11.15 30.95 14.38
CA PHE A 697 10.56 30.95 15.71
C PHE A 697 11.63 30.58 16.75
N THR A 698 11.72 31.38 17.80
CA THR A 698 12.66 31.15 18.90
C THR A 698 11.98 30.42 20.05
N VAL A 699 12.37 29.16 20.25
CA VAL A 699 12.02 28.40 21.44
C VAL A 699 12.94 28.83 22.59
N PRO A 700 12.39 29.21 23.76
CA PRO A 700 13.19 29.80 24.82
C PRO A 700 13.98 28.74 25.61
N VAL A 701 15.17 28.37 25.09
CA VAL A 701 16.10 27.36 25.64
C VAL A 701 17.19 27.94 26.56
N ASN A 702 17.20 29.26 26.77
CA ASN A 702 18.19 29.91 27.65
C ASN A 702 18.09 29.44 29.11
N GLY A 703 19.24 29.27 29.76
CA GLY A 703 19.35 28.92 31.18
C GLY A 703 19.30 27.41 31.48
N LEU A 704 19.21 26.56 30.47
CA LEU A 704 19.41 25.12 30.61
C LEU A 704 20.86 24.84 31.02
N LYS A 705 21.04 23.95 32.00
CA LYS A 705 22.37 23.57 32.51
C LYS A 705 22.69 22.16 32.06
N ALA A 706 23.89 21.94 31.56
CA ALA A 706 24.41 20.60 31.30
C ALA A 706 24.40 19.77 32.59
N GLN A 707 23.82 18.57 32.53
CA GLN A 707 23.74 17.64 33.65
C GLN A 707 24.17 16.24 33.19
N PRO A 708 24.98 15.50 34.00
CA PRO A 708 25.41 14.16 33.65
C PRO A 708 24.22 13.24 33.35
N GLY A 709 24.25 12.56 32.21
CA GLY A 709 23.19 11.65 31.78
C GLY A 709 21.87 12.32 31.39
N VAL A 710 21.84 13.64 31.17
CA VAL A 710 20.65 14.36 30.69
C VAL A 710 20.85 14.86 29.27
N GLU A 711 19.93 14.49 28.38
CA GLU A 711 19.79 15.03 27.04
C GLU A 711 18.58 15.95 26.96
N TYR A 712 18.74 17.05 26.24
CA TYR A 712 17.70 18.04 26.04
C TYR A 712 17.19 18.03 24.60
N PHE A 713 15.87 18.07 24.43
CA PHE A 713 15.22 18.07 23.12
C PHE A 713 14.20 19.20 23.02
N VAL A 714 14.04 19.75 21.82
CA VAL A 714 12.88 20.55 21.43
C VAL A 714 11.99 19.69 20.56
N ASN A 715 10.76 19.46 20.99
CA ASN A 715 9.73 18.79 20.19
C ASN A 715 8.73 19.82 19.69
N PHE A 716 8.38 19.74 18.41
CA PHE A 716 7.25 20.44 17.82
C PHE A 716 6.11 19.46 17.54
N SER A 717 4.88 19.95 17.69
CA SER A 717 3.66 19.23 17.32
C SER A 717 2.65 20.24 16.77
N VAL A 718 1.93 19.89 15.71
CA VAL A 718 0.92 20.72 15.07
C VAL A 718 -0.42 20.02 15.11
N THR A 719 -1.42 20.65 15.71
CA THR A 719 -2.75 20.05 15.89
C THR A 719 -3.84 20.86 15.22
N THR A 720 -4.87 20.17 14.72
CA THR A 720 -6.11 20.78 14.23
C THR A 720 -6.84 21.54 15.34
N THR A 721 -7.44 22.68 15.01
CA THR A 721 -8.22 23.52 15.95
C THR A 721 -9.73 23.42 15.70
N GLU A 722 -10.11 22.98 14.52
CA GLU A 722 -11.47 22.69 14.06
C GLU A 722 -11.48 21.31 13.37
N PRO A 723 -12.62 20.62 13.29
CA PRO A 723 -12.70 19.36 12.56
C PRO A 723 -12.54 19.61 11.06
N GLU A 724 -11.81 18.71 10.39
CA GLU A 724 -11.69 18.65 8.94
C GLU A 724 -12.28 17.32 8.44
N PRO A 725 -12.56 17.15 7.14
CA PRO A 725 -13.03 15.88 6.62
C PRO A 725 -12.15 14.71 7.08
N LEU A 726 -12.72 13.79 7.87
CA LEU A 726 -12.08 12.62 8.46
C LEU A 726 -10.96 12.88 9.49
N ILE A 727 -10.72 14.13 9.87
CA ILE A 727 -9.70 14.50 10.85
C ILE A 727 -10.37 15.24 12.02
N PRO A 728 -10.38 14.67 13.23
CA PRO A 728 -11.01 15.30 14.38
C PRO A 728 -10.21 16.51 14.88
N THR A 729 -10.86 17.40 15.65
CA THR A 729 -10.17 18.47 16.39
C THR A 729 -9.11 17.90 17.33
N GLY A 730 -7.95 18.56 17.43
CA GLY A 730 -6.85 18.15 18.29
C GLY A 730 -5.98 17.02 17.71
N TYR A 731 -6.25 16.57 16.48
CA TYR A 731 -5.44 15.57 15.79
C TYR A 731 -4.08 16.15 15.41
N GLU A 732 -3.00 15.41 15.68
CA GLU A 732 -1.62 15.80 15.32
C GLU A 732 -1.33 15.49 13.85
N ILE A 733 -1.14 16.54 13.05
CA ILE A 733 -0.90 16.45 11.60
C ILE A 733 0.59 16.53 11.22
N ALA A 734 1.44 17.03 12.12
CA ALA A 734 2.87 17.17 11.90
C ALA A 734 3.61 17.23 13.24
N TYR A 735 4.84 16.71 13.28
CA TYR A 735 5.72 16.81 14.44
C TYR A 735 7.19 16.79 13.99
N ASP A 736 8.09 17.22 14.87
CA ASP A 736 9.53 17.05 14.67
C ASP A 736 10.28 17.19 16.00
N GLN A 737 11.53 16.74 16.05
CA GLN A 737 12.35 16.78 17.25
C GLN A 737 13.81 17.13 16.94
N PHE A 738 14.36 18.02 17.76
CA PHE A 738 15.74 18.47 17.64
C PHE A 738 16.47 18.30 18.97
N GLN A 739 17.60 17.59 18.97
CA GLN A 739 18.47 17.51 20.13
C GLN A 739 19.22 18.84 20.30
N LEU A 740 19.22 19.38 21.52
CA LEU A 740 19.98 20.56 21.88
C LEU A 740 21.44 20.18 22.19
N PRO A 741 22.44 20.98 21.78
CA PRO A 741 23.86 20.70 22.02
C PRO A 741 24.27 21.05 23.48
N ILE A 742 23.60 20.43 24.45
CA ILE A 742 23.80 20.66 25.89
C ILE A 742 24.10 19.31 26.53
N GLN A 743 25.36 19.09 26.90
CA GLN A 743 25.81 17.82 27.47
C GLN A 743 26.86 18.06 28.57
N ALA A 744 26.81 17.23 29.61
CA ALA A 744 27.87 17.13 30.61
C ALA A 744 28.50 15.74 30.57
N GLU A 745 29.74 15.64 31.04
CA GLU A 745 30.40 14.35 31.22
C GLU A 745 29.68 13.48 32.25
N LYS A 746 29.56 12.18 31.95
CA LYS A 746 29.03 11.19 32.90
C LYS A 746 30.01 11.02 34.06
N ALA A 747 29.51 10.78 35.26
CA ALA A 747 30.35 10.53 36.42
C ALA A 747 31.00 9.15 36.33
N ILE A 748 32.30 9.01 36.60
CA ILE A 748 32.96 7.70 36.61
C ILE A 748 32.30 6.80 37.66
N TYR A 749 31.86 5.62 37.23
CA TYR A 749 31.21 4.65 38.09
C TYR A 749 32.19 4.09 39.12
N LYS A 750 31.78 4.07 40.39
CA LYS A 750 32.52 3.44 41.47
C LYS A 750 31.60 2.51 42.23
N ALA A 751 31.95 1.23 42.26
CA ALA A 751 31.17 0.21 42.97
C ALA A 751 31.80 -0.13 44.33
N ASN A 752 30.95 -0.37 45.31
CA ASN A 752 31.30 -0.95 46.60
C ASN A 752 30.63 -2.33 46.73
N GLY A 753 31.33 -3.30 47.30
CA GLY A 753 30.78 -4.64 47.52
C GLY A 753 31.83 -5.61 48.07
N PRO A 754 31.43 -6.85 48.38
CA PRO A 754 32.36 -7.90 48.77
C PRO A 754 33.40 -8.13 47.65
N ALA A 755 34.64 -8.46 48.02
CA ALA A 755 35.66 -8.78 47.03
C ALA A 755 35.23 -9.98 46.18
N LEU A 756 35.40 -9.85 44.86
CA LEU A 756 35.12 -10.92 43.91
C LEU A 756 36.22 -11.98 43.96
N LYS A 757 35.84 -13.25 43.87
CA LYS A 757 36.74 -14.40 43.73
C LYS A 757 36.60 -14.93 42.31
N THR A 758 37.72 -15.25 41.68
CA THR A 758 37.77 -15.93 40.39
C THR A 758 38.10 -17.41 40.61
N THR A 759 37.43 -18.30 39.89
CA THR A 759 37.71 -19.74 39.95
C THR A 759 37.50 -20.33 38.56
N THR A 760 38.40 -21.23 38.16
CA THR A 760 38.27 -21.99 36.91
C THR A 760 37.95 -23.44 37.26
N GLN A 761 36.83 -23.97 36.76
CA GLN A 761 36.40 -25.36 36.96
C GLN A 761 36.08 -25.99 35.60
N GLY A 762 37.01 -26.79 35.07
CA GLY A 762 36.89 -27.33 33.71
C GLY A 762 36.74 -26.21 32.67
N ASP A 763 35.58 -26.15 32.03
CA ASP A 763 35.25 -25.12 31.04
C ASP A 763 34.62 -23.86 31.62
N GLU A 764 34.31 -23.83 32.92
CA GLU A 764 33.67 -22.70 33.56
C GLU A 764 34.69 -21.72 34.16
N LEU A 765 34.54 -20.45 33.82
CA LEU A 765 35.19 -19.32 34.46
C LEU A 765 34.15 -18.62 35.34
N ILE A 766 34.36 -18.71 36.66
CA ILE A 766 33.39 -18.30 37.67
C ILE A 766 33.92 -17.06 38.40
N VAL A 767 33.13 -15.99 38.40
CA VAL A 767 33.35 -14.79 39.20
C VAL A 767 32.27 -14.72 40.26
N SER A 768 32.64 -14.86 41.54
CA SER A 768 31.69 -15.03 42.63
C SER A 768 31.98 -14.20 43.88
N SER A 769 30.93 -13.91 44.63
CA SER A 769 30.96 -13.36 45.99
C SER A 769 29.69 -13.78 46.74
N SER A 770 29.45 -13.27 47.94
CA SER A 770 28.17 -13.50 48.63
C SER A 770 26.97 -12.84 47.93
N LYS A 771 27.21 -11.98 46.94
CA LYS A 771 26.18 -11.25 46.18
C LYS A 771 26.13 -11.62 44.70
N VAL A 772 27.28 -11.86 44.10
CA VAL A 772 27.45 -12.01 42.66
C VAL A 772 27.80 -13.45 42.34
N ASN A 773 27.19 -14.01 41.30
CA ASN A 773 27.65 -15.21 40.62
C ASN A 773 27.53 -14.97 39.11
N PHE A 774 28.67 -14.87 38.44
CA PHE A 774 28.78 -14.72 37.00
C PHE A 774 29.60 -15.89 36.47
N VAL A 775 29.02 -16.67 35.55
CA VAL A 775 29.65 -17.88 35.02
C VAL A 775 29.73 -17.78 33.51
N PHE A 776 30.94 -17.93 32.98
CA PHE A 776 31.21 -18.04 31.55
C PHE A 776 31.68 -19.45 31.22
N ASN A 777 31.09 -20.09 30.22
CA ASN A 777 31.48 -21.41 29.78
C ASN A 777 32.29 -21.32 28.47
N LYS A 778 33.55 -21.77 28.49
CA LYS A 778 34.47 -21.71 27.34
C LYS A 778 34.02 -22.59 26.17
N ASN A 779 33.40 -23.74 26.45
CA ASN A 779 33.00 -24.69 25.41
C ASN A 779 31.79 -24.18 24.63
N SER A 780 30.76 -23.69 25.32
CA SER A 780 29.59 -23.09 24.65
C SER A 780 29.83 -21.64 24.21
N GLY A 781 30.80 -20.95 24.80
CA GLY A 781 31.06 -19.53 24.56
C GLY A 781 30.02 -18.58 25.16
N LEU A 782 29.19 -19.07 26.09
CA LEU A 782 28.04 -18.34 26.65
C LEU A 782 28.31 -17.90 28.09
N VAL A 783 27.69 -16.79 28.50
CA VAL A 783 27.50 -16.49 29.92
C VAL A 783 26.32 -17.33 30.44
N THR A 784 26.59 -18.43 31.14
CA THR A 784 25.56 -19.41 31.54
C THR A 784 24.82 -19.03 32.84
N SER A 785 25.35 -18.11 33.64
CA SER A 785 24.64 -17.57 34.82
C SER A 785 25.05 -16.14 35.07
N TYR A 786 24.06 -15.31 35.39
CA TYR A 786 24.25 -13.98 35.93
C TYR A 786 23.26 -13.75 37.06
N LYS A 787 23.73 -14.03 38.27
CA LYS A 787 22.93 -13.98 39.49
C LYS A 787 23.45 -12.89 40.42
N VAL A 788 22.56 -11.97 40.80
CA VAL A 788 22.86 -10.87 41.73
C VAL A 788 21.81 -10.82 42.84
N ASP A 789 22.27 -10.78 44.09
CA ASP A 789 21.41 -10.75 45.28
C ASP A 789 20.31 -11.84 45.25
N GLY A 790 20.67 -13.04 44.80
CA GLY A 790 19.78 -14.20 44.70
C GLY A 790 18.89 -14.25 43.45
N THR A 791 18.84 -13.19 42.64
CA THR A 791 18.05 -13.13 41.39
C THR A 791 18.89 -13.62 40.22
N GLU A 792 18.50 -14.74 39.58
CA GLU A 792 19.08 -15.19 38.32
C GLU A 792 18.41 -14.45 37.16
N TYR A 793 19.20 -13.77 36.35
CA TYR A 793 18.71 -12.97 35.24
C TYR A 793 18.67 -13.73 33.93
N PHE A 794 19.55 -14.72 33.71
CA PHE A 794 19.55 -15.49 32.47
C PHE A 794 18.72 -16.77 32.61
N LYS A 795 17.88 -17.02 31.60
CA LYS A 795 17.01 -18.21 31.55
C LYS A 795 17.74 -19.35 30.84
N ASP A 796 17.70 -20.53 31.45
CA ASP A 796 18.18 -21.81 30.89
C ASP A 796 19.63 -21.77 30.35
N GLY A 797 20.50 -20.98 30.98
CA GLY A 797 21.90 -20.85 30.56
C GLY A 797 22.11 -20.07 29.25
N PHE A 798 21.07 -19.48 28.68
CA PHE A 798 21.12 -18.68 27.46
C PHE A 798 21.40 -17.21 27.78
N GLY A 799 22.58 -16.91 28.33
CA GLY A 799 23.01 -15.53 28.57
C GLY A 799 23.69 -14.91 27.36
N ILE A 800 24.49 -13.86 27.60
CA ILE A 800 25.11 -13.05 26.54
C ILE A 800 25.92 -13.94 25.60
N GLN A 801 25.63 -13.80 24.31
CA GLN A 801 26.38 -14.43 23.23
C GLN A 801 26.39 -13.58 21.96
N PRO A 802 27.40 -13.71 21.09
CA PRO A 802 27.49 -12.97 19.83
C PRO A 802 26.26 -13.20 18.93
N ASN A 803 25.79 -12.15 18.27
CA ASN A 803 24.72 -12.25 17.27
C ASN A 803 25.01 -11.35 16.06
N PHE A 804 25.00 -11.94 14.87
CA PHE A 804 25.27 -11.27 13.59
C PHE A 804 24.14 -11.45 12.57
N TRP A 805 23.04 -12.05 13.00
CA TRP A 805 21.91 -12.44 12.14
C TRP A 805 20.61 -11.79 12.59
N ARG A 806 19.73 -11.58 11.62
CA ARG A 806 18.31 -11.25 11.82
C ARG A 806 17.47 -12.18 10.96
N ALA A 807 16.24 -12.42 11.35
CA ALA A 807 15.30 -13.15 10.49
C ALA A 807 15.06 -12.34 9.19
N PRO A 808 15.23 -12.92 7.98
CA PRO A 808 15.07 -12.17 6.74
C PRO A 808 13.67 -11.58 6.57
N ASN A 809 13.58 -10.29 6.26
CA ASN A 809 12.33 -9.67 5.78
C ASN A 809 12.12 -9.98 4.28
N ASP A 810 10.98 -9.58 3.72
CA ASP A 810 10.69 -9.85 2.29
C ASP A 810 11.70 -9.20 1.34
N ASN A 811 12.22 -8.01 1.66
CA ASN A 811 13.26 -7.35 0.87
C ASN A 811 14.60 -8.10 0.91
N ASP A 812 14.96 -8.66 2.07
CA ASP A 812 16.15 -9.50 2.25
C ASP A 812 16.05 -10.73 1.33
N TYR A 813 14.88 -11.39 1.24
CA TYR A 813 14.64 -12.45 0.26
C TYR A 813 14.73 -11.93 -1.19
N GLY A 814 14.09 -10.81 -1.48
CA GLY A 814 14.09 -10.17 -2.81
C GLY A 814 15.49 -9.89 -3.37
N ASN A 815 16.44 -9.52 -2.50
CA ASN A 815 17.83 -9.26 -2.89
C ASN A 815 18.80 -10.45 -2.65
N GLY A 816 18.26 -11.62 -2.28
CA GLY A 816 19.01 -12.87 -2.07
C GLY A 816 19.87 -12.89 -0.80
N ALA A 817 19.63 -12.01 0.18
CA ALA A 817 20.42 -11.90 1.41
C ALA A 817 20.56 -13.23 2.19
N PRO A 818 19.52 -14.10 2.31
CA PRO A 818 19.66 -15.35 3.05
C PRO A 818 20.81 -16.23 2.52
N LYS A 819 20.95 -16.35 1.19
CA LYS A 819 22.08 -17.04 0.57
C LYS A 819 23.38 -16.25 0.65
N ARG A 820 23.36 -14.95 0.32
CA ARG A 820 24.58 -14.12 0.26
C ARG A 820 25.26 -13.97 1.62
N LEU A 821 24.47 -13.87 2.69
CA LEU A 821 24.90 -13.49 4.03
C LEU A 821 24.87 -14.66 5.02
N GLN A 822 24.70 -15.89 4.53
CA GLN A 822 24.58 -17.09 5.36
C GLN A 822 25.75 -17.29 6.33
N VAL A 823 26.96 -16.82 5.95
CA VAL A 823 28.14 -16.86 6.82
C VAL A 823 27.93 -16.15 8.16
N TRP A 824 27.07 -15.13 8.21
CA TRP A 824 26.76 -14.40 9.44
C TRP A 824 25.75 -15.15 10.32
N LYS A 825 24.82 -15.88 9.71
CA LYS A 825 24.00 -16.85 10.44
C LYS A 825 24.87 -17.93 11.08
N GLN A 826 25.81 -18.50 10.31
CA GLN A 826 26.78 -19.46 10.83
C GLN A 826 27.67 -18.83 11.92
N SER A 827 28.09 -17.57 11.76
CA SER A 827 28.86 -16.84 12.79
C SER A 827 28.06 -16.57 14.06
N SER A 828 26.73 -16.67 14.02
CA SER A 828 25.83 -16.52 15.17
C SER A 828 25.49 -17.86 15.85
N LYS A 829 25.89 -18.99 15.25
CA LYS A 829 25.64 -20.34 15.76
C LYS A 829 26.91 -21.12 16.09
N ASN A 830 27.94 -20.97 15.27
CA ASN A 830 29.17 -21.76 15.28
C ASN A 830 30.40 -20.90 15.62
N PHE A 831 30.26 -19.98 16.58
CA PHE A 831 31.40 -19.25 17.11
C PHE A 831 32.18 -20.12 18.09
N HIS A 832 33.52 -19.99 18.10
CA HIS A 832 34.37 -20.78 18.99
C HIS A 832 35.27 -19.85 19.81
N VAL A 833 35.36 -20.10 21.11
CA VAL A 833 36.26 -19.35 21.99
C VAL A 833 37.70 -19.79 21.75
N THR A 834 38.55 -18.89 21.28
CA THR A 834 39.98 -19.15 21.08
C THR A 834 40.83 -18.75 22.27
N ASP A 835 40.39 -17.74 23.02
CA ASP A 835 41.04 -17.29 24.25
C ASP A 835 40.01 -16.74 25.25
N ALA A 836 40.24 -16.99 26.54
CA ALA A 836 39.44 -16.45 27.63
C ALA A 836 40.29 -16.23 28.88
N THR A 837 40.47 -14.98 29.28
CA THR A 837 41.36 -14.59 30.38
C THR A 837 40.66 -13.71 31.41
N MET A 838 40.89 -13.99 32.71
CA MET A 838 40.40 -13.17 33.82
C MET A 838 41.56 -12.42 34.49
N THR A 839 41.42 -11.11 34.63
CA THR A 839 42.31 -10.27 35.44
C THR A 839 41.51 -9.59 36.54
N THR A 840 42.17 -9.27 37.66
CA THR A 840 41.52 -8.58 38.79
C THR A 840 42.34 -7.36 39.17
N GLU A 841 41.69 -6.20 39.15
CA GLU A 841 42.28 -4.93 39.55
C GLU A 841 41.26 -4.14 40.37
N ASN A 842 41.67 -3.57 41.51
CA ASN A 842 40.81 -2.73 42.36
C ASN A 842 39.44 -3.36 42.71
N LYS A 843 39.42 -4.67 42.99
CA LYS A 843 38.22 -5.51 43.27
C LYS A 843 37.27 -5.72 42.09
N VAL A 844 37.60 -5.23 40.90
CA VAL A 844 36.86 -5.44 39.66
C VAL A 844 37.53 -6.58 38.89
N VAL A 845 36.73 -7.48 38.33
CA VAL A 845 37.24 -8.57 37.48
C VAL A 845 36.97 -8.23 36.03
N SER A 846 38.00 -8.25 35.18
CA SER A 846 37.87 -8.14 33.74
C SER A 846 38.05 -9.52 33.11
N LEU A 847 36.98 -10.05 32.51
CA LEU A 847 37.01 -11.28 31.72
C LEU A 847 37.04 -10.90 30.23
N ASN A 848 38.15 -11.17 29.55
CA ASN A 848 38.29 -10.97 28.10
C ASN A 848 38.07 -12.31 27.39
N VAL A 849 37.19 -12.33 26.40
CA VAL A 849 36.85 -13.52 25.60
C VAL A 849 37.03 -13.18 24.13
N THR A 850 37.76 -14.01 23.40
CA THR A 850 37.95 -13.88 21.95
C THR A 850 37.23 -15.03 21.25
N TYR A 851 36.32 -14.69 20.35
CA TYR A 851 35.57 -15.59 19.50
C TYR A 851 36.17 -15.59 18.09
N LEU A 852 36.46 -16.75 17.53
CA LEU A 852 36.67 -16.92 16.10
C LEU A 852 35.31 -17.18 15.43
N LEU A 853 34.98 -16.34 14.45
CA LEU A 853 33.73 -16.43 13.70
C LEU A 853 33.91 -17.30 12.44
N ALA A 854 32.78 -17.79 11.90
CA ALA A 854 32.79 -18.57 10.65
C ALA A 854 33.30 -17.75 9.44
N ALA A 855 33.15 -16.43 9.48
CA ALA A 855 33.72 -15.51 8.49
C ALA A 855 35.25 -15.30 8.63
N GLY A 856 35.91 -15.99 9.57
CA GLY A 856 37.35 -15.97 9.78
C GLY A 856 37.89 -14.80 10.61
N ASN A 857 37.05 -13.79 10.89
CA ASN A 857 37.39 -12.67 11.76
C ASN A 857 37.14 -12.97 13.24
N LEU A 858 37.60 -12.04 14.08
CA LEU A 858 37.49 -12.13 15.53
C LEU A 858 36.38 -11.20 16.05
N TYR A 859 35.70 -11.68 17.09
CA TYR A 859 34.85 -10.87 17.95
C TYR A 859 35.39 -10.96 19.37
N VAL A 860 35.78 -9.83 19.96
CA VAL A 860 36.41 -9.78 21.28
C VAL A 860 35.46 -9.10 22.25
N VAL A 861 35.10 -9.78 23.34
CA VAL A 861 34.19 -9.26 24.36
C VAL A 861 34.90 -9.17 25.71
N THR A 862 34.88 -8.00 26.32
CA THR A 862 35.39 -7.73 27.66
C THR A 862 34.23 -7.52 28.62
N TYR A 863 34.09 -8.39 29.61
CA TYR A 863 33.16 -8.25 30.73
C TYR A 863 33.89 -7.68 31.94
N LYS A 864 33.61 -6.43 32.29
CA LYS A 864 34.11 -5.77 33.50
C LYS A 864 33.07 -5.90 34.61
N ILE A 865 33.31 -6.82 35.53
CA ILE A 865 32.38 -7.25 36.59
C ILE A 865 32.73 -6.54 37.89
N TYR A 866 31.78 -5.77 38.40
CA TYR A 866 31.93 -4.99 39.63
C TYR A 866 31.45 -5.76 40.88
N PRO A 867 32.00 -5.46 42.08
CA PRO A 867 31.65 -6.11 43.35
C PRO A 867 30.16 -6.17 43.75
N ASN A 868 29.34 -5.28 43.20
CA ASN A 868 27.90 -5.20 43.45
C ASN A 868 27.04 -5.86 42.37
N GLY A 869 27.67 -6.50 41.38
CA GLY A 869 26.98 -7.23 40.32
C GLY A 869 26.74 -6.42 39.05
N VAL A 870 27.12 -5.15 38.96
CA VAL A 870 27.11 -4.43 37.67
C VAL A 870 28.14 -5.03 36.73
N VAL A 871 27.81 -5.17 35.45
CA VAL A 871 28.71 -5.71 34.41
C VAL A 871 28.74 -4.78 33.22
N ASN A 872 29.88 -4.14 32.95
CA ASN A 872 30.10 -3.44 31.68
C ASN A 872 30.59 -4.46 30.64
N VAL A 873 30.02 -4.38 29.44
CA VAL A 873 30.30 -5.26 28.30
C VAL A 873 30.84 -4.38 27.19
N ASN A 874 32.11 -4.56 26.83
CA ASN A 874 32.71 -3.91 25.68
C ASN A 874 33.01 -4.96 24.61
N ALA A 875 32.74 -4.63 23.35
CA ALA A 875 32.87 -5.53 22.23
C ALA A 875 33.65 -4.89 21.08
N LYS A 876 34.53 -5.68 20.48
CA LYS A 876 35.25 -5.36 19.24
C LYS A 876 34.94 -6.41 18.18
N PHE A 877 34.43 -5.98 17.04
CA PHE A 877 34.38 -6.78 15.82
C PHE A 877 35.56 -6.39 14.93
N THR A 878 36.37 -7.36 14.49
CA THR A 878 37.47 -7.09 13.56
C THR A 878 37.04 -7.25 12.10
N SER A 879 37.66 -6.51 11.19
CA SER A 879 37.36 -6.61 9.75
C SER A 879 37.61 -7.99 9.14
N THR A 880 36.92 -8.27 8.02
CA THR A 880 37.20 -9.38 7.09
C THR A 880 37.15 -8.88 5.65
N ASP A 881 37.99 -9.44 4.78
CA ASP A 881 38.01 -9.13 3.33
C ASP A 881 37.22 -10.16 2.49
N MET A 882 36.47 -11.05 3.17
CA MET A 882 35.59 -12.04 2.53
C MET A 882 34.59 -11.35 1.59
N GLN A 883 34.37 -11.93 0.42
CA GLN A 883 33.37 -11.45 -0.55
C GLN A 883 32.03 -12.14 -0.31
N ALA A 884 30.93 -11.46 -0.68
CA ALA A 884 29.61 -12.08 -0.66
C ALA A 884 29.49 -13.20 -1.69
N THR A 885 28.69 -14.22 -1.40
CA THR A 885 28.37 -15.27 -2.39
C THR A 885 27.57 -14.66 -3.53
N GLU A 886 27.91 -14.98 -4.78
CA GLU A 886 27.13 -14.52 -5.93
C GLU A 886 25.78 -15.25 -6.02
N THR A 887 24.73 -14.51 -6.36
CA THR A 887 23.38 -15.04 -6.57
C THR A 887 22.92 -14.77 -7.99
N GLU A 888 22.47 -15.81 -8.69
CA GLU A 888 21.74 -15.67 -9.94
C GLU A 888 20.34 -15.11 -9.61
N VAL A 889 20.11 -13.84 -9.93
CA VAL A 889 18.73 -13.31 -9.99
C VAL A 889 18.21 -13.68 -11.38
N SER A 890 17.01 -14.27 -11.47
CA SER A 890 16.47 -14.77 -12.73
C SER A 890 16.46 -13.67 -13.81
N GLU A 891 16.74 -14.05 -15.06
CA GLU A 891 16.75 -13.10 -16.19
C GLU A 891 15.35 -12.51 -16.43
N ALA A 892 14.28 -13.26 -16.14
CA ALA A 892 12.89 -12.78 -16.21
C ALA A 892 12.62 -11.67 -15.18
N THR A 893 13.07 -11.83 -13.93
CA THR A 893 12.98 -10.79 -12.88
C THR A 893 13.80 -9.55 -13.28
N ARG A 894 14.95 -9.74 -13.91
CA ARG A 894 15.82 -8.65 -14.37
C ARG A 894 15.27 -7.89 -15.58
N MET A 895 14.54 -8.56 -16.48
CA MET A 895 13.98 -7.95 -17.68
C MET A 895 12.62 -7.28 -17.45
N ALA A 896 11.84 -7.71 -16.45
CA ALA A 896 10.57 -7.08 -16.11
C ALA A 896 10.76 -5.66 -15.56
N THR A 897 11.86 -5.39 -14.83
CA THR A 897 12.12 -4.09 -14.19
C THR A 897 13.44 -3.47 -14.65
N PHE A 898 13.41 -2.76 -15.78
CA PHE A 898 14.56 -1.96 -16.22
C PHE A 898 14.65 -0.66 -15.40
N THR A 899 15.56 -0.61 -14.42
CA THR A 899 15.90 0.63 -13.70
C THR A 899 17.26 1.16 -14.15
N PRO A 900 17.37 2.40 -14.66
CA PRO A 900 18.64 3.03 -14.99
C PRO A 900 19.58 3.13 -13.76
N GLY A 901 20.84 2.69 -13.90
CA GLY A 901 21.86 2.75 -12.83
C GLY A 901 22.29 1.40 -12.23
N SER A 902 21.70 0.28 -12.68
CA SER A 902 21.93 -1.05 -12.11
C SER A 902 23.39 -1.54 -12.16
N ASP A 903 24.22 -1.09 -13.11
CA ASP A 903 25.60 -1.58 -13.24
C ASP A 903 26.56 -1.08 -12.13
N ALA A 904 26.38 0.14 -11.64
CA ALA A 904 27.20 0.68 -10.55
C ALA A 904 26.84 0.03 -9.21
N ALA A 905 25.54 -0.18 -8.96
CA ALA A 905 25.04 -0.91 -7.80
C ALA A 905 25.53 -2.37 -7.78
N ARG A 906 25.55 -3.04 -8.94
CA ARG A 906 26.12 -4.41 -9.10
C ARG A 906 27.59 -4.49 -8.70
N LYS A 907 28.40 -3.47 -9.03
CA LYS A 907 29.83 -3.45 -8.66
C LYS A 907 30.05 -3.21 -7.16
N ALA A 908 29.22 -2.38 -6.53
CA ALA A 908 29.24 -2.14 -5.09
C ALA A 908 28.76 -3.37 -4.29
N ALA A 909 27.83 -4.15 -4.85
CA ALA A 909 27.22 -5.34 -4.27
C ALA A 909 28.16 -6.54 -4.02
N SER A 910 29.42 -6.48 -4.50
CA SER A 910 30.44 -7.52 -4.29
C SER A 910 30.97 -7.57 -2.86
N LYS A 911 30.90 -6.46 -2.12
CA LYS A 911 31.43 -6.36 -0.75
C LYS A 911 30.46 -6.97 0.25
N LEU A 912 30.98 -7.80 1.15
CA LEU A 912 30.21 -8.44 2.21
C LEU A 912 29.74 -7.41 3.26
N GLU A 913 28.43 -7.33 3.45
CA GLU A 913 27.78 -6.62 4.54
C GLU A 913 27.40 -7.57 5.68
N VAL A 914 27.14 -7.02 6.87
CA VAL A 914 26.69 -7.75 8.06
C VAL A 914 25.24 -7.35 8.39
N PRO A 915 24.29 -8.29 8.50
CA PRO A 915 22.90 -7.97 8.84
C PRO A 915 22.76 -7.23 10.18
N ARG A 916 23.57 -7.63 11.16
CA ARG A 916 23.56 -7.11 12.52
C ARG A 916 24.94 -7.27 13.15
N ILE A 917 25.32 -6.36 14.05
CA ILE A 917 26.45 -6.58 14.97
C ILE A 917 25.92 -6.35 16.37
N GLY A 918 25.78 -7.41 17.15
CA GLY A 918 25.12 -7.36 18.44
C GLY A 918 25.40 -8.58 19.32
N VAL A 919 24.62 -8.67 20.39
CA VAL A 919 24.52 -9.86 21.25
C VAL A 919 23.05 -10.20 21.48
N ARG A 920 22.77 -11.45 21.86
CA ARG A 920 21.44 -11.87 22.32
C ARG A 920 21.53 -12.64 23.64
N PHE A 921 20.46 -12.63 24.41
CA PHE A 921 20.30 -13.42 25.64
C PHE A 921 18.81 -13.57 25.99
N ARG A 922 18.48 -14.51 26.87
CA ARG A 922 17.12 -14.75 27.34
C ARG A 922 16.98 -14.42 28.81
N LEU A 923 15.92 -13.68 29.12
CA LEU A 923 15.45 -13.41 30.47
C LEU A 923 14.24 -14.31 30.78
N PRO A 924 13.95 -14.60 32.06
CA PRO A 924 12.71 -15.27 32.45
C PRO A 924 11.47 -14.54 31.89
N ALA A 925 10.45 -15.27 31.43
CA ALA A 925 9.22 -14.68 30.86
C ALA A 925 8.57 -13.61 31.74
N GLN A 926 8.73 -13.67 33.06
CA GLN A 926 8.22 -12.62 33.95
C GLN A 926 8.84 -11.25 33.70
N MET A 927 10.04 -11.12 33.11
CA MET A 927 10.72 -9.86 32.76
C MET A 927 10.06 -9.14 31.57
N ASN A 928 8.74 -9.23 31.46
CA ASN A 928 7.95 -8.83 30.31
C ASN A 928 7.74 -7.31 30.22
N ASN A 929 7.85 -6.56 31.33
CA ASN A 929 7.67 -5.11 31.27
C ASN A 929 8.92 -4.46 30.69
N VAL A 930 8.76 -3.71 29.60
CA VAL A 930 9.84 -3.00 28.93
C VAL A 930 9.63 -1.50 29.07
N GLN A 931 10.64 -0.80 29.57
CA GLN A 931 10.70 0.66 29.52
C GLN A 931 12.04 1.06 28.90
N TYR A 932 12.08 2.03 28.00
CA TYR A 932 13.33 2.43 27.34
C TYR A 932 13.35 3.92 27.06
N PHE A 933 14.55 4.47 26.89
CA PHE A 933 14.77 5.82 26.38
C PHE A 933 15.47 5.74 25.02
N GLY A 934 14.70 5.90 23.95
CA GLY A 934 15.13 5.71 22.56
C GLY A 934 14.05 6.16 21.60
N ARG A 935 14.14 5.82 20.31
CA ARG A 935 13.09 6.14 19.33
C ARG A 935 11.88 5.23 19.46
N GLY A 936 10.66 5.76 19.34
CA GLY A 936 9.41 5.01 19.39
C GLY A 936 8.16 5.91 19.34
N PRO A 937 6.98 5.39 19.75
CA PRO A 937 6.75 4.01 20.22
C PRO A 937 6.71 2.95 19.12
N GLU A 938 6.57 3.33 17.86
CA GLU A 938 6.56 2.40 16.72
C GLU A 938 7.96 1.82 16.48
N GLU A 939 8.00 0.58 15.97
CA GLU A 939 9.25 -0.05 15.58
C GLU A 939 9.95 0.80 14.49
N ASN A 940 11.27 0.82 14.51
CA ASN A 940 12.07 1.64 13.61
C ASN A 940 13.45 1.02 13.30
N TYR A 941 13.96 1.35 12.13
CA TYR A 941 15.23 0.88 11.59
C TYR A 941 16.07 2.06 11.12
N ILE A 942 17.37 1.84 10.88
CA ILE A 942 18.31 2.94 10.59
C ILE A 942 18.00 3.72 9.30
N ASP A 943 17.19 3.16 8.41
CA ASP A 943 16.67 3.80 7.20
C ASP A 943 15.17 4.15 7.30
N ARG A 944 14.51 3.87 8.43
CA ARG A 944 13.08 4.14 8.68
C ARG A 944 12.85 4.52 10.13
N ASN A 945 13.32 5.70 10.53
CA ASN A 945 13.22 6.18 11.91
C ASN A 945 12.95 7.69 12.07
N HIS A 946 12.68 8.43 10.99
CA HIS A 946 12.40 9.86 11.08
C HIS A 946 11.00 10.12 11.65
N GLY A 947 10.04 9.24 11.36
CA GLY A 947 8.70 9.26 11.93
C GLY A 947 8.59 8.75 13.37
N THR A 948 9.71 8.59 14.09
CA THR A 948 9.70 8.16 15.50
C THR A 948 10.58 9.08 16.33
N LEU A 949 10.09 9.51 17.50
CA LEU A 949 10.77 10.49 18.35
C LEU A 949 11.57 9.79 19.44
N VAL A 950 12.70 10.39 19.85
CA VAL A 950 13.43 9.99 21.04
C VAL A 950 12.63 10.38 22.28
N GLY A 951 12.25 9.40 23.09
CA GLY A 951 11.39 9.57 24.25
C GLY A 951 11.48 8.40 25.22
N VAL A 952 10.82 8.54 26.38
CA VAL A 952 10.73 7.45 27.37
C VAL A 952 9.42 6.71 27.16
N TYR A 953 9.50 5.49 26.64
CA TYR A 953 8.35 4.66 26.30
C TYR A 953 8.21 3.48 27.25
N LYS A 954 6.98 3.00 27.42
CA LYS A 954 6.62 1.84 28.26
C LYS A 954 5.75 0.90 27.45
N THR A 955 6.11 -0.38 27.44
CA THR A 955 5.42 -1.45 26.73
C THR A 955 5.68 -2.80 27.41
N THR A 956 5.32 -3.90 26.75
CA THR A 956 5.72 -5.25 27.15
C THR A 956 6.41 -5.96 25.98
N ALA A 957 7.21 -6.99 26.27
CA ALA A 957 7.81 -7.81 25.22
C ALA A 957 6.74 -8.48 24.33
N ASP A 958 5.57 -8.81 24.87
CA ASP A 958 4.43 -9.29 24.09
C ASP A 958 3.95 -8.25 23.05
N LYS A 959 3.94 -6.96 23.41
CA LYS A 959 3.43 -5.86 22.57
C LYS A 959 4.46 -5.27 21.62
N MET A 960 5.73 -5.62 21.79
CA MET A 960 6.78 -5.26 20.83
C MET A 960 6.75 -6.15 19.58
N TYR A 961 6.03 -7.27 19.62
CA TYR A 961 5.80 -8.10 18.45
C TYR A 961 4.82 -7.41 17.48
N PHE A 962 5.24 -7.22 16.23
CA PHE A 962 4.34 -6.81 15.14
C PHE A 962 3.99 -8.02 14.27
N ASN A 963 2.70 -8.19 14.01
CA ASN A 963 2.15 -9.37 13.35
C ASN A 963 2.04 -9.17 11.83
N TYR A 964 3.18 -9.13 11.14
CA TYR A 964 3.23 -9.15 9.67
C TYR A 964 2.60 -10.43 9.10
N VAL A 965 1.83 -10.32 8.00
CA VAL A 965 1.11 -11.46 7.37
C VAL A 965 2.02 -12.68 7.19
N ARG A 966 3.23 -12.47 6.64
CA ARG A 966 4.33 -13.41 6.73
C ARG A 966 5.24 -13.03 7.91
N PRO A 967 5.40 -13.90 8.93
CA PRO A 967 6.29 -13.61 10.05
C PRO A 967 7.75 -13.38 9.64
N GLN A 968 8.39 -12.38 10.23
CA GLN A 968 9.76 -11.93 9.91
C GLN A 968 10.35 -11.02 11.00
N GLU A 969 11.56 -10.48 10.82
CA GLU A 969 12.18 -9.51 11.75
C GLU A 969 11.22 -8.35 12.08
N ASN A 970 11.09 -8.07 13.37
CA ASN A 970 10.16 -7.07 13.92
C ASN A 970 10.61 -6.59 15.32
N GLY A 971 9.96 -5.51 15.79
CA GLY A 971 10.07 -4.97 17.13
C GLY A 971 11.36 -4.18 17.41
N HIS A 972 12.14 -3.87 16.37
CA HIS A 972 13.41 -3.16 16.52
C HIS A 972 13.24 -1.67 16.83
N HIS A 973 14.14 -1.12 17.63
CA HIS A 973 14.16 0.29 18.04
C HIS A 973 15.60 0.82 18.02
N THR A 974 15.83 1.96 17.35
CA THR A 974 17.15 2.59 17.23
C THR A 974 17.39 3.69 18.27
N ASP A 975 18.61 4.21 18.29
CA ASP A 975 19.03 5.35 19.12
C ASP A 975 18.66 5.20 20.60
N THR A 976 18.80 4.00 21.15
CA THR A 976 18.41 3.73 22.53
C THR A 976 19.57 3.97 23.49
N ARG A 977 19.32 4.76 24.54
CA ARG A 977 20.27 5.11 25.60
C ARG A 977 20.23 4.09 26.74
N TRP A 978 19.03 3.64 27.10
CA TRP A 978 18.85 2.59 28.09
C TRP A 978 17.54 1.83 27.89
N ILE A 979 17.52 0.59 28.37
CA ILE A 979 16.37 -0.32 28.38
C ILE A 979 16.25 -0.87 29.79
N ALA A 980 15.04 -0.99 30.32
CA ALA A 980 14.73 -1.55 31.62
C ALA A 980 13.71 -2.67 31.42
N LEU A 981 14.11 -3.91 31.73
CA LEU A 981 13.24 -5.09 31.72
C LEU A 981 12.94 -5.51 33.16
N SER A 982 11.68 -5.76 33.47
CA SER A 982 11.28 -6.04 34.86
C SER A 982 10.04 -6.92 34.98
N PRO A 983 9.89 -7.65 36.09
CA PRO A 983 8.64 -8.29 36.45
C PRO A 983 7.60 -7.29 36.93
N ALA A 984 6.36 -7.76 37.10
CA ALA A 984 5.32 -6.96 37.74
C ALA A 984 5.69 -6.59 39.20
N LYS A 985 6.41 -7.48 39.89
CA LYS A 985 6.98 -7.26 41.23
C LYS A 985 8.32 -7.97 41.33
N GLY A 986 9.32 -7.32 41.92
CA GLY A 986 10.65 -7.88 42.12
C GLY A 986 11.74 -7.09 41.41
N ASN A 987 12.95 -7.64 41.40
CA ASN A 987 14.12 -7.01 40.80
C ASN A 987 14.04 -7.05 39.26
N GLY A 988 14.49 -5.98 38.61
CA GLY A 988 14.62 -5.86 37.16
C GLY A 988 16.08 -5.72 36.73
N LEU A 989 16.28 -5.56 35.43
CA LEU A 989 17.58 -5.38 34.79
C LEU A 989 17.54 -4.14 33.90
N VAL A 990 18.49 -3.23 34.08
CA VAL A 990 18.69 -2.09 33.18
C VAL A 990 19.92 -2.33 32.32
N LEU A 991 19.78 -2.08 31.03
CA LEU A 991 20.86 -1.99 30.07
C LEU A 991 21.13 -0.51 29.80
N VAL A 992 22.36 -0.05 30.02
CA VAL A 992 22.79 1.33 29.73
C VAL A 992 23.80 1.30 28.59
N ALA A 993 23.51 1.98 27.49
CA ALA A 993 24.43 2.09 26.37
C ALA A 993 25.63 2.98 26.72
N ASP A 994 26.82 2.62 26.22
CA ASP A 994 27.99 3.51 26.31
C ASP A 994 27.75 4.79 25.48
N SER A 995 27.07 4.64 24.33
CA SER A 995 26.58 5.73 23.47
C SER A 995 25.09 5.53 23.16
N THR A 996 24.76 4.91 22.02
CA THR A 996 23.41 4.42 21.68
C THR A 996 23.51 3.00 21.14
N ILE A 997 22.40 2.26 21.26
CA ILE A 997 22.23 0.89 20.75
C ILE A 997 20.90 0.77 20.00
N GLY A 998 20.81 -0.24 19.13
CA GLY A 998 19.55 -0.82 18.69
C GLY A 998 19.10 -1.94 19.62
N PHE A 999 17.80 -2.22 19.70
CA PHE A 999 17.32 -3.40 20.41
C PHE A 999 15.95 -3.88 19.94
N ASN A 1000 15.65 -5.15 20.22
CA ASN A 1000 14.30 -5.66 20.33
C ASN A 1000 14.20 -6.61 21.55
N ALA A 1001 13.01 -6.70 22.14
CA ALA A 1001 12.72 -7.59 23.26
C ALA A 1001 11.39 -8.30 23.01
N LEU A 1002 11.43 -9.59 22.68
CA LEU A 1002 10.28 -10.36 22.20
C LEU A 1002 10.08 -11.62 23.04
N ARG A 1003 8.87 -12.19 23.00
CA ARG A 1003 8.59 -13.53 23.53
C ARG A 1003 8.92 -14.65 22.54
N ASN A 1004 9.65 -14.32 21.49
CA ASN A 1004 9.96 -15.22 20.39
C ASN A 1004 11.46 -15.20 20.16
N SER A 1005 11.98 -16.30 19.64
CA SER A 1005 13.36 -16.37 19.20
C SER A 1005 13.50 -15.86 17.77
N ILE A 1006 14.68 -15.40 17.38
CA ILE A 1006 14.99 -15.05 15.97
C ILE A 1006 14.59 -16.20 15.03
N GLU A 1007 14.83 -17.44 15.46
CA GLU A 1007 14.51 -18.66 14.70
C GLU A 1007 13.01 -18.87 14.45
N ASP A 1008 12.11 -18.27 15.25
CA ASP A 1008 10.66 -18.36 15.02
C ASP A 1008 10.25 -17.59 13.75
N PHE A 1009 11.06 -16.61 13.33
CA PHE A 1009 10.79 -15.73 12.19
C PHE A 1009 11.67 -16.03 10.96
N ASP A 1010 12.63 -16.94 11.10
CA ASP A 1010 13.59 -17.30 10.06
C ASP A 1010 13.09 -18.53 9.29
N SER A 1011 12.71 -18.34 8.02
CA SER A 1011 12.11 -19.40 7.22
C SER A 1011 13.06 -20.56 6.85
N GLU A 1012 14.37 -20.48 7.13
CA GLU A 1012 15.23 -21.66 7.08
C GLU A 1012 15.02 -22.56 8.32
N GLU A 1013 14.71 -21.98 9.48
CA GLU A 1013 14.64 -22.68 10.77
C GLU A 1013 13.21 -23.03 11.19
N ALA A 1014 12.23 -22.21 10.81
CA ALA A 1014 10.83 -22.49 11.07
C ALA A 1014 10.38 -23.68 10.20
N LEU A 1015 10.01 -24.79 10.85
CA LEU A 1015 9.72 -26.07 10.19
C LEU A 1015 8.25 -26.50 10.00
N PRO A 1016 7.19 -25.79 10.46
CA PRO A 1016 5.84 -26.38 10.38
C PRO A 1016 5.34 -26.55 8.94
N HIS A 1017 5.89 -25.79 7.97
CA HIS A 1017 5.44 -25.79 6.57
C HIS A 1017 6.57 -26.15 5.59
N PRO A 1018 6.25 -26.83 4.47
CA PRO A 1018 7.20 -27.01 3.37
C PRO A 1018 7.48 -25.67 2.65
N TYR A 1019 8.46 -25.65 1.75
CA TYR A 1019 8.56 -24.54 0.80
C TYR A 1019 7.32 -24.52 -0.10
N GLN A 1020 6.79 -23.32 -0.34
CA GLN A 1020 5.81 -23.13 -1.41
C GLN A 1020 6.56 -22.88 -2.72
N TRP A 1021 6.07 -23.51 -3.77
CA TRP A 1021 6.68 -23.52 -5.08
C TRP A 1021 5.78 -22.79 -6.07
N ASN A 1022 6.38 -22.19 -7.08
CA ASN A 1022 5.59 -21.40 -8.04
C ASN A 1022 4.66 -22.26 -8.91
N ASN A 1023 4.98 -23.55 -9.09
CA ASN A 1023 4.15 -24.54 -9.79
C ASN A 1023 3.62 -24.10 -11.17
N PHE A 1024 4.39 -23.31 -11.93
CA PHE A 1024 3.95 -22.80 -13.24
C PHE A 1024 3.94 -23.87 -14.35
N SER A 1025 4.66 -24.97 -14.18
CA SER A 1025 4.76 -26.05 -15.15
C SER A 1025 4.92 -27.43 -14.49
N PRO A 1026 4.51 -28.53 -15.16
CA PRO A 1026 4.71 -29.88 -14.63
C PRO A 1026 6.16 -30.24 -14.38
N GLU A 1027 7.09 -29.66 -15.13
CA GLU A 1027 8.54 -29.85 -14.92
C GLU A 1027 9.01 -29.21 -13.62
N GLU A 1028 8.53 -28.01 -13.27
CA GLU A 1028 8.84 -27.40 -11.97
C GLU A 1028 8.30 -28.25 -10.83
N VAL A 1029 7.05 -28.73 -10.95
CA VAL A 1029 6.44 -29.62 -9.96
C VAL A 1029 7.25 -30.90 -9.76
N ALA A 1030 7.75 -31.49 -10.86
CA ALA A 1030 8.57 -32.70 -10.81
C ALA A 1030 9.99 -32.46 -10.24
N ASN A 1031 10.49 -31.22 -10.30
CA ASN A 1031 11.86 -30.86 -9.96
C ASN A 1031 11.98 -30.09 -8.61
N HIS A 1032 10.99 -30.20 -7.73
CA HIS A 1032 11.08 -29.66 -6.36
C HIS A 1032 12.30 -30.21 -5.62
N ASP A 1033 13.23 -29.33 -5.22
CA ASP A 1033 14.45 -29.68 -4.47
C ASP A 1033 14.57 -28.81 -3.21
N GLU A 1034 14.15 -29.37 -2.07
CA GLU A 1034 14.23 -28.75 -0.76
C GLU A 1034 15.65 -28.27 -0.38
N ASN A 1035 16.69 -28.98 -0.82
CA ASN A 1035 18.07 -28.58 -0.52
C ASN A 1035 18.49 -27.34 -1.34
N ALA A 1036 18.04 -27.26 -2.60
CA ALA A 1036 18.29 -26.10 -3.45
C ALA A 1036 17.47 -24.87 -3.02
N ALA A 1037 16.25 -25.09 -2.49
CA ALA A 1037 15.39 -24.04 -1.96
C ALA A 1037 15.92 -23.41 -0.67
N ARG A 1038 16.70 -24.17 0.11
CA ARG A 1038 17.25 -23.70 1.38
C ARG A 1038 18.07 -22.42 1.21
N ASN A 1039 17.74 -21.38 1.98
CA ASN A 1039 18.34 -20.03 1.94
C ASN A 1039 18.09 -19.26 0.63
N VAL A 1040 17.19 -19.75 -0.22
CA VAL A 1040 16.81 -19.10 -1.47
C VAL A 1040 15.33 -18.75 -1.43
N LEU A 1041 14.48 -19.74 -1.16
CA LEU A 1041 13.05 -19.56 -1.00
C LEU A 1041 12.70 -19.31 0.47
N ARG A 1042 11.64 -18.55 0.68
CA ARG A 1042 11.00 -18.38 1.99
C ARG A 1042 9.96 -19.48 2.17
N ARG A 1043 9.97 -20.11 3.33
CA ARG A 1043 8.80 -20.85 3.80
C ARG A 1043 7.70 -19.87 4.14
N MET A 1044 6.54 -20.19 3.63
CA MET A 1044 5.35 -19.37 3.71
C MET A 1044 4.66 -19.67 5.03
N HIS A 1045 5.22 -19.09 6.09
CA HIS A 1045 4.64 -19.12 7.43
C HIS A 1045 3.56 -18.08 7.59
N HIS A 1046 2.67 -18.32 8.55
CA HIS A 1046 1.51 -17.50 8.81
C HIS A 1046 1.52 -16.98 10.24
N VAL A 1047 0.73 -15.93 10.48
CA VAL A 1047 0.59 -15.27 11.78
C VAL A 1047 0.26 -16.23 12.94
N ASN A 1048 -0.49 -17.31 12.67
CA ASN A 1048 -0.87 -18.32 13.67
C ASN A 1048 0.21 -19.38 13.95
N ASP A 1049 1.33 -19.38 13.22
CA ASP A 1049 2.49 -20.22 13.52
C ASP A 1049 3.33 -19.66 14.68
N ILE A 1050 3.20 -18.35 14.94
CA ILE A 1050 3.99 -17.64 15.95
C ILE A 1050 3.26 -17.66 17.29
N VAL A 1051 3.86 -18.32 18.27
CA VAL A 1051 3.33 -18.37 19.65
C VAL A 1051 4.37 -17.86 20.65
N PRO A 1052 3.97 -17.10 21.69
CA PRO A 1052 4.89 -16.68 22.74
C PRO A 1052 5.56 -17.85 23.46
N ARG A 1053 6.87 -17.76 23.67
CA ARG A 1053 7.72 -18.71 24.41
C ARG A 1053 7.79 -18.37 25.91
N ASP A 1054 8.36 -19.26 26.72
CA ASP A 1054 8.50 -19.12 28.19
C ASP A 1054 9.72 -18.26 28.62
N PHE A 1055 10.21 -17.41 27.72
CA PHE A 1055 11.28 -16.45 27.96
C PHE A 1055 10.96 -15.09 27.30
N VAL A 1056 11.74 -14.07 27.66
CA VAL A 1056 11.91 -12.83 26.88
C VAL A 1056 13.29 -12.89 26.25
N GLU A 1057 13.38 -12.93 24.93
CA GLU A 1057 14.65 -12.82 24.21
C GLU A 1057 14.93 -11.35 23.93
N VAL A 1058 16.13 -10.90 24.33
CA VAL A 1058 16.59 -9.53 24.11
C VAL A 1058 17.78 -9.58 23.18
N CYS A 1059 17.69 -8.83 22.08
CA CYS A 1059 18.85 -8.53 21.27
C CYS A 1059 19.30 -7.10 21.52
N VAL A 1060 20.61 -6.91 21.67
CA VAL A 1060 21.25 -5.63 21.90
C VAL A 1060 22.27 -5.44 20.80
N ASP A 1061 22.05 -4.42 19.98
CA ASP A 1061 22.77 -4.25 18.73
C ASP A 1061 23.59 -2.96 18.78
N MET A 1062 24.85 -3.02 18.36
CA MET A 1062 25.54 -1.80 17.94
C MET A 1062 24.75 -1.14 16.82
N LYS A 1063 24.38 -1.97 15.84
CA LYS A 1063 23.61 -1.58 14.67
C LYS A 1063 23.00 -2.81 14.03
N GLN A 1064 21.81 -2.64 13.46
CA GLN A 1064 21.18 -3.55 12.51
C GLN A 1064 21.08 -2.83 11.16
N GLN A 1065 21.30 -3.52 10.04
CA GLN A 1065 21.18 -2.92 8.71
C GLN A 1065 19.74 -2.44 8.43
N GLY A 1066 19.58 -1.56 7.44
CA GLY A 1066 18.27 -1.04 7.03
C GLY A 1066 17.31 -2.13 6.53
N VAL A 1067 16.03 -1.81 6.43
CA VAL A 1067 15.00 -2.71 5.89
C VAL A 1067 14.90 -2.68 4.37
N GLY A 1068 15.39 -1.62 3.71
CA GLY A 1068 15.25 -1.44 2.27
C GLY A 1068 13.79 -1.17 1.86
N GLY A 1069 13.47 -1.33 0.58
CA GLY A 1069 12.09 -1.17 0.09
C GLY A 1069 11.90 -0.20 -1.07
N TYR A 1070 12.93 0.09 -1.86
CA TYR A 1070 12.68 0.70 -3.18
C TYR A 1070 11.92 -0.28 -4.09
N ASP A 1071 12.33 -1.54 -4.06
CA ASP A 1071 11.63 -2.71 -4.58
C ASP A 1071 11.89 -3.90 -3.64
N SER A 1072 11.22 -5.04 -3.88
CA SER A 1072 11.40 -6.29 -3.13
C SER A 1072 11.92 -7.44 -4.02
N TRP A 1073 12.68 -7.13 -5.07
CA TRP A 1073 13.19 -8.12 -6.04
C TRP A 1073 14.62 -7.82 -6.54
N GLY A 1074 15.34 -6.94 -5.86
CA GLY A 1074 16.78 -6.77 -6.06
C GLY A 1074 17.42 -5.63 -5.29
N ALA A 1075 16.66 -4.59 -4.94
CA ALA A 1075 17.16 -3.47 -4.17
C ALA A 1075 17.68 -3.88 -2.80
N ARG A 1076 18.81 -3.29 -2.41
CA ARG A 1076 19.39 -3.40 -1.07
C ARG A 1076 19.20 -2.06 -0.36
N PRO A 1077 19.26 -2.02 0.98
CA PRO A 1077 19.41 -0.75 1.69
C PRO A 1077 20.57 0.06 1.11
N GLU A 1078 20.45 1.38 1.05
CA GLU A 1078 21.52 2.24 0.56
C GLU A 1078 22.84 1.99 1.31
N PRO A 1079 24.03 2.17 0.70
CA PRO A 1079 25.30 1.80 1.32
C PRO A 1079 25.57 2.41 2.72
N PHE A 1080 25.03 3.59 3.01
CA PHE A 1080 25.15 4.25 4.32
C PHE A 1080 24.18 3.67 5.39
N HIS A 1081 23.20 2.88 4.96
CA HIS A 1081 22.32 2.05 5.78
C HIS A 1081 22.72 0.56 5.78
N GLN A 1082 23.91 0.22 5.28
CA GLN A 1082 24.50 -1.12 5.43
C GLN A 1082 25.56 -1.12 6.54
N ILE A 1083 26.03 -2.31 6.94
CA ILE A 1083 27.14 -2.51 7.87
C ILE A 1083 28.27 -3.24 7.15
N PRO A 1084 29.28 -2.53 6.59
CA PRO A 1084 30.35 -3.18 5.84
C PRO A 1084 31.24 -4.06 6.72
N ALA A 1085 31.48 -5.32 6.33
CA ALA A 1085 32.28 -6.26 7.11
C ALA A 1085 33.80 -5.97 7.10
N ASN A 1086 34.25 -5.09 6.21
CA ASN A 1086 35.66 -4.80 5.95
C ASN A 1086 36.25 -3.68 6.83
N ARG A 1087 35.70 -3.46 8.03
CA ARG A 1087 36.23 -2.49 9.00
C ARG A 1087 36.02 -2.95 10.43
N ASP A 1088 36.84 -2.42 11.34
CA ASP A 1088 36.71 -2.66 12.77
C ASP A 1088 35.55 -1.85 13.36
N TYR A 1089 34.83 -2.47 14.30
CA TYR A 1089 33.76 -1.81 15.07
C TYR A 1089 33.97 -2.01 16.57
N HIS A 1090 33.68 -0.95 17.33
CA HIS A 1090 33.78 -0.94 18.80
C HIS A 1090 32.49 -0.40 19.40
N TRP A 1091 31.96 -1.10 20.39
CA TRP A 1091 30.72 -0.71 21.07
C TRP A 1091 30.59 -1.38 22.44
N GLY A 1092 29.66 -0.90 23.26
CA GLY A 1092 29.45 -1.47 24.57
C GLY A 1092 28.17 -1.01 25.25
N PHE A 1093 27.81 -1.75 26.29
CA PHE A 1093 26.67 -1.47 27.16
C PHE A 1093 26.93 -2.03 28.56
N THR A 1094 26.10 -1.65 29.53
CA THR A 1094 26.24 -2.07 30.93
C THR A 1094 24.96 -2.70 31.44
N LEU A 1095 25.07 -3.89 32.03
CA LEU A 1095 24.02 -4.54 32.80
C LEU A 1095 24.02 -4.04 34.25
N VAL A 1096 22.90 -3.47 34.67
CA VAL A 1096 22.69 -2.90 36.01
C VAL A 1096 21.48 -3.56 36.67
N PRO A 1097 21.69 -4.44 37.67
CA PRO A 1097 20.62 -4.98 38.51
C PRO A 1097 19.93 -3.85 39.28
N VAL A 1098 18.60 -3.79 39.20
CA VAL A 1098 17.80 -2.76 39.87
C VAL A 1098 16.65 -3.37 40.64
N ARG A 1099 16.18 -2.66 41.67
CA ARG A 1099 14.95 -3.02 42.40
C ARG A 1099 13.70 -2.55 41.67
N SER A 1100 13.84 -1.59 40.76
CA SER A 1100 12.75 -1.01 39.97
C SER A 1100 13.28 -0.38 38.68
N ALA A 1101 12.51 -0.49 37.59
CA ALA A 1101 12.78 0.17 36.31
C ALA A 1101 12.94 1.71 36.44
N ASN A 1102 12.35 2.34 37.45
CA ASN A 1102 12.51 3.78 37.70
C ASN A 1102 13.96 4.20 38.01
N GLN A 1103 14.83 3.25 38.34
CA GLN A 1103 16.25 3.51 38.58
C GLN A 1103 17.08 3.65 37.29
N ALA A 1104 16.49 3.43 36.11
CA ALA A 1104 17.21 3.49 34.84
C ALA A 1104 17.84 4.87 34.56
N ASN A 1105 17.12 5.96 34.83
CA ASN A 1105 17.66 7.32 34.68
C ASN A 1105 18.83 7.61 35.63
N GLU A 1106 18.86 6.98 36.81
CA GLU A 1106 19.99 7.10 37.72
C GLU A 1106 21.20 6.31 37.21
N ALA A 1107 20.96 5.08 36.72
CA ALA A 1107 21.99 4.25 36.13
C ALA A 1107 22.65 4.93 34.92
N ALA A 1108 21.90 5.70 34.12
CA ALA A 1108 22.39 6.40 32.94
C ALA A 1108 23.34 7.60 33.23
N LYS A 1109 23.47 8.03 34.50
CA LYS A 1109 24.37 9.15 34.89
C LYS A 1109 25.85 8.80 34.93
N TYR A 1110 26.16 7.50 34.92
CA TYR A 1110 27.50 7.00 35.15
C TYR A 1110 28.18 6.51 33.88
N ASP A 1111 29.51 6.69 33.82
CA ASP A 1111 30.40 6.03 32.86
C ASP A 1111 30.97 4.77 33.51
N TYR A 1112 30.70 3.61 32.93
CA TYR A 1112 31.05 2.31 33.50
C TYR A 1112 32.32 1.69 32.90
N ARG A 1113 32.95 2.37 31.93
CA ARG A 1113 34.11 1.88 31.17
C ARG A 1113 35.37 1.74 32.03
#